data_AF-A0A9E5TMB8-F1
#
_entry.id   AF-A0A9E5TMB8-F1
#
_cell.length_a   1.000
_cell.length_b   1.000
_cell.length_c   1.000
_cell.angle_alpha   90.00
_cell.angle_beta   90.00
_cell.angle_gamma   90.00
#
_symmetry.space_group_name_H-M   'P 1'
#
loop_
_entity.id
_entity.type
_entity.pdbx_description
1 polymer ?
#
loop_
_entity_poly.entity_id
_entity_poly.type
_entity_poly.pdbx_seq_one_letter_code
_entity_poly.pdbx_strand_id
1 'polypeptide(L)'
;MLPCSVLESTATPSAPSGRAIAGSRNRHYFSNREPLVPSRYIPLPLGSIKPAGWLRAQLEGWADGMTGRLDEIWPDVGPDNGWLGGDGDVWERGPYWLDGLVPLAWTLEDERLIAKAMRWIEATLDSRGPDGFFGPVAERRQRGSGVAPGADWWPRMVMLKVLQSYHEATGDERVLELMTGYFRYQLRELPSKPLGHFTFWGQRRGGENLASVHWLYNRTGDAFLLELGELVFGQTQDWTKWFTTEHGIWHVVNTAMGVKQPAVWYEQSGEQRYLDAVESGIDYLMSHHGQVHGMWSGDEMLHGTDPTQGVETCAVVEYMFSLESLLPITGSVQIADRLERLAYNALPAALSPHFAGRHYYQTANQIACTREYHNFSTRHGDDNLVGLENGYGCCTANLHQGWPKYTAHLWMATPDDGLAALVYAPCEMKARVADGTEVRFQEQTDYPFDDTVRFTYRGPSGTAFPLHLRIPHWTEGAELRLNGQQLGDGAAGSIVGVDHTWSDGDRLELRLPAKLTVSRWHESSAAIERGPLVFALKRSEEWTRVKGTEPFADYEIRTDEPWNFGLLDDDLQDPNNAFAIEGKDVLEQPWSIAGAPLEIGARARRIPEWQRYGGIAGPLPWSPIRSGEPHELVTLIPYGSTKIRISEFPVVV
;
A
#
# COMPACT_ATOMS: atom_id res chain seq x y z
N MET A 1 -17.77 26.18 -39.66
CA MET A 1 -16.50 26.16 -40.39
C MET A 1 -15.69 27.38 -39.98
N LEU A 2 -14.84 27.20 -38.98
CA LEU A 2 -13.69 28.01 -38.55
C LEU A 2 -13.04 27.17 -37.44
N PRO A 3 -11.74 26.84 -37.50
CA PRO A 3 -11.14 25.81 -36.67
C PRO A 3 -10.64 26.39 -35.35
N CYS A 4 -10.90 25.68 -34.24
CA CYS A 4 -10.33 25.96 -32.94
C CYS A 4 -8.97 25.24 -32.87
N SER A 5 -7.89 26.00 -32.80
CA SER A 5 -6.51 25.52 -32.72
C SER A 5 -6.23 24.93 -31.33
N VAL A 6 -5.96 23.62 -31.30
CA VAL A 6 -5.37 22.91 -30.17
C VAL A 6 -3.87 23.25 -30.16
N LEU A 7 -3.40 23.88 -29.09
CA LEU A 7 -1.97 24.04 -28.84
C LEU A 7 -1.47 22.75 -28.18
N GLU A 8 -0.90 21.86 -28.99
CA GLU A 8 -0.05 20.76 -28.53
C GLU A 8 1.27 21.35 -28.02
N SER A 9 1.53 21.18 -26.73
CA SER A 9 2.85 21.35 -26.13
C SER A 9 3.30 20.00 -25.58
N THR A 10 3.72 19.11 -26.47
CA THR A 10 4.44 17.88 -26.14
C THR A 10 5.92 18.20 -25.96
N ALA A 11 6.28 18.70 -24.78
CA ALA A 11 7.66 18.67 -24.32
C ALA A 11 7.82 17.43 -23.42
N THR A 12 8.25 16.32 -24.01
CA THR A 12 8.76 15.17 -23.26
C THR A 12 9.94 15.63 -22.40
N PRO A 13 9.88 15.50 -21.07
CA PRO A 13 11.07 15.73 -20.25
C PRO A 13 12.07 14.63 -20.55
N SER A 14 13.24 15.00 -21.07
CA SER A 14 14.39 14.10 -21.12
C SER A 14 14.78 13.71 -19.70
N ALA A 15 14.71 12.42 -19.38
CA ALA A 15 15.15 11.88 -18.10
C ALA A 15 16.58 12.37 -17.75
N PRO A 16 16.83 12.84 -16.51
CA PRO A 16 18.20 12.98 -16.03
C PRO A 16 18.82 11.58 -16.04
N SER A 17 20.03 11.49 -16.57
CA SER A 17 20.81 10.26 -16.68
C SER A 17 21.26 9.76 -15.32
N GLY A 18 20.36 9.11 -14.57
CA GLY A 18 20.73 8.07 -13.63
C GLY A 18 21.25 6.91 -14.46
N ARG A 19 22.56 6.87 -14.69
CA ARG A 19 23.20 5.85 -15.52
C ARG A 19 23.12 4.53 -14.75
N ALA A 20 22.03 3.78 -14.91
CA ALA A 20 22.04 2.36 -14.63
C ALA A 20 23.22 1.77 -15.39
N ILE A 21 24.28 1.37 -14.68
CA ILE A 21 25.46 0.77 -15.31
C ILE A 21 24.99 -0.58 -15.85
N ALA A 22 24.66 -0.61 -17.14
CA ALA A 22 24.29 -1.84 -17.82
C ALA A 22 25.38 -2.90 -17.56
N GLY A 23 25.03 -3.96 -16.83
CA GLY A 23 25.91 -5.09 -16.53
C GLY A 23 26.51 -5.14 -15.13
N SER A 24 26.29 -4.17 -14.23
CA SER A 24 26.64 -4.35 -12.81
C SER A 24 25.55 -5.16 -12.09
N ARG A 25 25.97 -6.18 -11.33
CA ARG A 25 25.10 -6.94 -10.43
C ARG A 25 25.52 -6.63 -9.00
N ASN A 26 24.55 -6.40 -8.13
CA ASN A 26 24.82 -6.29 -6.71
C ASN A 26 25.42 -7.62 -6.20
N ARG A 27 26.48 -7.53 -5.39
CA ARG A 27 27.23 -8.69 -4.89
C ARG A 27 26.68 -9.25 -3.57
N HIS A 28 25.83 -8.50 -2.88
CA HIS A 28 25.40 -8.79 -1.51
C HIS A 28 23.94 -9.23 -1.41
N TYR A 29 23.13 -8.88 -2.41
CA TYR A 29 21.69 -9.12 -2.42
C TYR A 29 21.24 -9.78 -3.72
N PHE A 30 20.19 -10.60 -3.65
CA PHE A 30 19.66 -11.33 -4.79
C PHE A 30 18.94 -10.39 -5.77
N SER A 31 19.62 -10.03 -6.85
CA SER A 31 19.00 -9.39 -8.03
C SER A 31 18.40 -10.44 -8.97
N ASN A 32 17.68 -9.96 -9.98
CA ASN A 32 17.25 -10.82 -11.09
C ASN A 32 18.44 -11.53 -11.75
N ARG A 33 18.30 -12.86 -11.89
CA ARG A 33 19.25 -13.74 -12.56
C ARG A 33 18.88 -13.83 -14.04
N GLU A 34 19.89 -13.81 -14.92
CA GLU A 34 19.70 -14.08 -16.35
C GLU A 34 18.97 -15.41 -16.58
N PRO A 35 17.97 -15.48 -17.47
CA PRO A 35 17.64 -14.49 -18.50
C PRO A 35 16.62 -13.43 -18.08
N LEU A 36 16.23 -13.36 -16.80
CA LEU A 36 15.31 -12.30 -16.36
C LEU A 36 15.94 -10.91 -16.55
N VAL A 37 15.11 -9.92 -16.85
CA VAL A 37 15.50 -8.51 -16.97
C VAL A 37 16.13 -8.07 -15.65
N PRO A 38 17.31 -7.40 -15.67
CA PRO A 38 17.95 -6.91 -14.45
C PRO A 38 17.04 -5.98 -13.65
N SER A 39 17.00 -6.20 -12.33
CA SER A 39 16.24 -5.36 -11.39
C SER A 39 16.79 -3.92 -11.39
N ARG A 40 15.90 -2.93 -11.29
CA ARG A 40 16.29 -1.51 -11.14
C ARG A 40 16.78 -1.22 -9.74
N TYR A 41 16.07 -1.75 -8.76
CA TYR A 41 16.45 -1.77 -7.35
C TYR A 41 16.23 -3.17 -6.80
N ILE A 42 16.86 -3.46 -5.66
CA ILE A 42 16.87 -4.79 -5.07
C ILE A 42 16.32 -4.66 -3.64
N PRO A 43 15.21 -5.34 -3.30
CA PRO A 43 14.69 -5.33 -1.94
C PRO A 43 15.75 -5.78 -0.94
N LEU A 44 15.81 -5.10 0.22
CA LEU A 44 16.65 -5.54 1.32
C LEU A 44 15.97 -6.71 2.07
N PRO A 45 16.73 -7.65 2.66
CA PRO A 45 16.16 -8.73 3.45
C PRO A 45 15.29 -8.21 4.59
N LEU A 46 14.20 -8.92 4.90
CA LEU A 46 13.27 -8.54 5.97
C LEU A 46 14.01 -8.37 7.31
N GLY A 47 13.74 -7.27 8.00
CA GLY A 47 14.42 -6.89 9.24
C GLY A 47 15.66 -6.01 9.03
N SER A 48 16.07 -5.72 7.79
CA SER A 48 17.12 -4.74 7.48
C SER A 48 16.71 -3.30 7.79
N ILE A 49 15.40 -3.01 7.80
CA ILE A 49 14.84 -1.69 8.08
C ILE A 49 14.02 -1.79 9.37
N LYS A 50 14.34 -0.95 10.34
CA LYS A 50 13.66 -0.86 11.64
C LYS A 50 12.90 0.45 11.72
N PRO A 51 11.59 0.44 12.06
CA PRO A 51 10.83 1.68 12.15
C PRO A 51 11.32 2.51 13.35
N ALA A 52 11.20 3.84 13.23
CA ALA A 52 11.45 4.80 14.30
C ALA A 52 10.28 5.80 14.39
N GLY A 53 10.34 6.73 15.35
CA GLY A 53 9.35 7.81 15.49
C GLY A 53 7.90 7.34 15.48
N TRP A 54 7.03 8.09 14.80
CA TRP A 54 5.60 7.76 14.70
C TRP A 54 5.38 6.40 14.02
N LEU A 55 6.18 6.01 13.01
CA LEU A 55 6.01 4.74 12.29
C LEU A 55 6.21 3.54 13.23
N ARG A 56 7.19 3.62 14.13
CA ARG A 56 7.41 2.56 15.14
C ARG A 56 6.19 2.37 16.03
N ALA A 57 5.61 3.47 16.52
CA ALA A 57 4.41 3.42 17.34
C ALA A 57 3.21 2.81 16.59
N GLN A 58 3.10 3.01 15.27
CA GLN A 58 2.07 2.35 14.47
C GLN A 58 2.28 0.82 14.42
N LEU A 59 3.52 0.36 14.19
CA LEU A 59 3.83 -1.07 14.17
C LEU A 59 3.64 -1.72 15.55
N GLU A 60 4.10 -1.08 16.63
CA GLU A 60 3.88 -1.54 18.00
C GLU A 60 2.39 -1.60 18.34
N GLY A 61 1.60 -0.61 17.90
CA GLY A 61 0.15 -0.64 18.04
C GLY A 61 -0.51 -1.79 17.25
N TRP A 62 0.01 -2.19 16.09
CA TRP A 62 -0.45 -3.40 15.39
C TRP A 62 -0.10 -4.67 16.17
N ALA A 63 1.10 -4.71 16.75
CA ALA A 63 1.58 -5.83 17.56
C ALA A 63 0.75 -6.04 18.85
N ASP A 64 0.23 -4.96 19.43
CA ASP A 64 -0.61 -5.00 20.64
C ASP A 64 -2.11 -5.09 20.31
N GLY A 65 -2.51 -4.62 19.13
CA GLY A 65 -3.88 -4.60 18.62
C GLY A 65 -4.28 -5.89 17.89
N MET A 66 -5.11 -5.73 16.86
CA MET A 66 -5.70 -6.85 16.11
C MET A 66 -4.63 -7.77 15.51
N THR A 67 -3.56 -7.23 14.90
CA THR A 67 -2.56 -8.04 14.20
C THR A 67 -1.88 -9.05 15.13
N GLY A 68 -1.38 -8.61 16.28
CA GLY A 68 -0.67 -9.50 17.20
C GLY A 68 -1.57 -10.39 18.06
N ARG A 69 -2.89 -10.18 18.02
CA ARG A 69 -3.87 -10.90 18.87
C ARG A 69 -4.97 -11.62 18.08
N LEU A 70 -4.93 -11.62 16.75
CA LEU A 70 -6.03 -12.12 15.93
C LEU A 70 -6.39 -13.58 16.23
N ASP A 71 -5.39 -14.43 16.46
CA ASP A 71 -5.54 -15.84 16.88
C ASP A 71 -6.26 -16.05 18.22
N GLU A 72 -6.29 -15.03 19.08
CA GLU A 72 -6.98 -15.07 20.37
C GLU A 72 -8.44 -14.61 20.26
N ILE A 73 -8.74 -13.74 19.29
CA ILE A 73 -10.01 -13.01 19.22
C ILE A 73 -10.87 -13.40 18.01
N TRP A 74 -10.30 -14.12 17.04
CA TRP A 74 -10.95 -14.45 15.79
C TRP A 74 -10.77 -15.94 15.44
N PRO A 75 -11.84 -16.77 15.51
CA PRO A 75 -11.70 -18.22 15.40
C PRO A 75 -11.09 -18.74 14.09
N ASP A 76 -11.19 -18.01 12.98
CA ASP A 76 -10.68 -18.50 11.70
C ASP A 76 -9.15 -18.51 11.62
N VAL A 77 -8.47 -17.78 12.48
CA VAL A 77 -7.01 -17.81 12.62
C VAL A 77 -6.59 -18.39 13.98
N GLY A 78 -7.53 -19.03 14.67
CA GLY A 78 -7.30 -19.67 15.95
C GLY A 78 -6.58 -21.02 15.83
N PRO A 79 -6.42 -21.74 16.95
CA PRO A 79 -5.71 -23.02 17.00
C PRO A 79 -6.34 -24.13 16.17
N ASP A 80 -7.64 -24.05 15.86
CA ASP A 80 -8.36 -25.04 15.05
C ASP A 80 -8.19 -24.83 13.55
N ASN A 81 -7.42 -23.83 13.09
CA ASN A 81 -7.19 -23.60 11.67
C ASN A 81 -6.53 -24.82 11.00
N GLY A 82 -6.98 -25.14 9.79
CA GLY A 82 -6.53 -26.32 9.06
C GLY A 82 -5.06 -26.30 8.64
N TRP A 83 -4.43 -25.12 8.50
CA TRP A 83 -2.98 -25.00 8.28
C TRP A 83 -2.16 -25.41 9.50
N LEU A 84 -2.77 -25.44 10.69
CA LEU A 84 -2.18 -25.98 11.92
C LEU A 84 -2.56 -27.45 12.16
N GLY A 85 -3.26 -28.09 11.21
CA GLY A 85 -3.74 -29.46 11.32
C GLY A 85 -5.13 -29.61 11.97
N GLY A 86 -5.82 -28.50 12.25
CA GLY A 86 -7.19 -28.49 12.77
C GLY A 86 -8.27 -28.76 11.71
N ASP A 87 -9.54 -28.56 12.08
CA ASP A 87 -10.72 -28.78 11.23
C ASP A 87 -11.47 -27.50 10.83
N GLY A 88 -10.92 -26.33 11.17
CA GLY A 88 -11.41 -24.99 10.83
C GLY A 88 -11.06 -24.55 9.40
N ASP A 89 -10.83 -23.24 9.22
CA ASP A 89 -10.52 -22.65 7.90
C ASP A 89 -9.24 -23.26 7.29
N VAL A 90 -9.32 -23.65 6.02
CA VAL A 90 -8.20 -24.25 5.25
C VAL A 90 -7.74 -23.38 4.10
N TRP A 91 -8.32 -22.19 3.95
CA TRP A 91 -8.19 -21.41 2.73
C TRP A 91 -7.24 -20.24 3.00
N GLU A 92 -7.64 -19.01 2.74
CA GLU A 92 -6.75 -17.85 2.70
C GLU A 92 -6.58 -17.10 4.03
N ARG A 93 -7.46 -17.28 5.03
CA ARG A 93 -7.49 -16.39 6.22
C ARG A 93 -6.25 -16.52 7.10
N GLY A 94 -5.81 -17.75 7.39
CA GLY A 94 -4.56 -18.00 8.10
C GLY A 94 -3.33 -17.48 7.33
N PRO A 95 -3.14 -17.89 6.06
CA PRO A 95 -2.07 -17.36 5.21
C PRO A 95 -2.03 -15.84 5.11
N TYR A 96 -3.18 -15.17 4.95
CA TYR A 96 -3.23 -13.71 4.87
C TYR A 96 -2.79 -13.03 6.16
N TRP A 97 -3.24 -13.54 7.30
CA TRP A 97 -2.79 -13.00 8.59
C TRP A 97 -1.27 -13.13 8.76
N LEU A 98 -0.70 -14.28 8.38
CA LEU A 98 0.74 -14.50 8.42
C LEU A 98 1.53 -13.62 7.44
N ASP A 99 0.96 -13.29 6.29
CA ASP A 99 1.56 -12.41 5.28
C ASP A 99 1.79 -10.99 5.83
N GLY A 100 1.08 -10.63 6.90
CA GLY A 100 1.34 -9.44 7.71
C GLY A 100 2.12 -9.68 9.00
N LEU A 101 1.81 -10.77 9.72
CA LEU A 101 2.40 -11.08 11.03
C LEU A 101 3.91 -11.34 10.93
N VAL A 102 4.37 -12.07 9.89
CA VAL A 102 5.80 -12.38 9.72
C VAL A 102 6.61 -11.10 9.49
N PRO A 103 6.27 -10.23 8.51
CA PRO A 103 6.93 -8.93 8.39
C PRO A 103 6.92 -8.11 9.68
N LEU A 104 5.80 -8.05 10.40
CA LEU A 104 5.69 -7.28 11.64
C LEU A 104 6.65 -7.82 12.73
N ALA A 105 6.63 -9.14 12.95
CA ALA A 105 7.37 -9.80 14.02
C ALA A 105 8.88 -9.59 13.89
N TRP A 106 9.45 -9.79 12.69
CA TRP A 106 10.89 -9.62 12.46
C TRP A 106 11.30 -8.16 12.29
N THR A 107 10.40 -7.29 11.84
CA THR A 107 10.67 -5.84 11.79
C THR A 107 10.80 -5.28 13.19
N LEU A 108 9.90 -5.63 14.11
CA LEU A 108 9.94 -5.19 15.51
C LEU A 108 10.90 -6.00 16.40
N GLU A 109 11.32 -7.19 15.96
CA GLU A 109 12.03 -8.17 16.81
C GLU A 109 11.19 -8.58 18.04
N ASP A 110 9.87 -8.67 17.88
CA ASP A 110 8.94 -9.07 18.94
C ASP A 110 8.94 -10.61 19.08
N GLU A 111 9.62 -11.12 20.11
CA GLU A 111 9.73 -12.56 20.39
C GLU A 111 8.38 -13.27 20.56
N ARG A 112 7.36 -12.58 21.08
CA ARG A 112 6.00 -13.15 21.25
C ARG A 112 5.36 -13.36 19.88
N LEU A 113 5.47 -12.37 18.97
CA LEU A 113 4.93 -12.51 17.62
C LEU A 113 5.73 -13.52 16.78
N ILE A 114 7.06 -13.53 16.93
CA ILE A 114 7.92 -14.55 16.29
C ILE A 114 7.48 -15.94 16.74
N ALA A 115 7.28 -16.18 18.04
CA ALA A 115 6.82 -17.47 18.55
C ALA A 115 5.44 -17.87 17.98
N LYS A 116 4.51 -16.93 17.81
CA LYS A 116 3.23 -17.18 17.14
C LYS A 116 3.43 -17.58 15.69
N ALA A 117 4.16 -16.79 14.91
CA ALA A 117 4.42 -17.06 13.49
C ALA A 117 5.13 -18.41 13.29
N MET A 118 6.12 -18.73 14.12
CA MET A 118 6.89 -19.96 14.02
C MET A 118 6.03 -21.23 14.13
N ARG A 119 4.94 -21.21 14.92
CA ARG A 119 4.01 -22.34 14.99
C ARG A 119 3.39 -22.66 13.62
N TRP A 120 3.06 -21.64 12.85
CA TRP A 120 2.47 -21.80 11.52
C TRP A 120 3.52 -22.13 10.47
N ILE A 121 4.72 -21.54 10.58
CA ILE A 121 5.84 -21.82 9.68
C ILE A 121 6.25 -23.27 9.80
N GLU A 122 6.48 -23.78 11.01
CA GLU A 122 6.85 -25.19 11.21
C GLU A 122 5.73 -26.14 10.75
N ALA A 123 4.47 -25.86 11.10
CA ALA A 123 3.34 -26.66 10.60
C ALA A 123 3.26 -26.68 9.07
N THR A 124 3.55 -25.56 8.41
CA THR A 124 3.58 -25.47 6.95
C THR A 124 4.74 -26.26 6.36
N LEU A 125 5.95 -26.13 6.90
CA LEU A 125 7.13 -26.87 6.45
C LEU A 125 6.94 -28.39 6.62
N ASP A 126 6.37 -28.81 7.76
CA ASP A 126 6.09 -30.22 8.08
C ASP A 126 4.96 -30.83 7.24
N SER A 127 4.10 -30.00 6.63
CA SER A 127 2.99 -30.46 5.79
C SER A 127 3.42 -30.99 4.41
N ARG A 128 4.72 -30.94 4.07
CA ARG A 128 5.27 -31.36 2.78
C ARG A 128 5.01 -32.85 2.51
N GLY A 129 4.22 -33.15 1.49
CA GLY A 129 3.97 -34.49 0.98
C GLY A 129 5.10 -35.03 0.08
N PRO A 130 5.14 -36.36 -0.14
CA PRO A 130 6.18 -37.00 -0.96
C PRO A 130 6.14 -36.63 -2.45
N ASP A 131 5.03 -36.08 -2.93
CA ASP A 131 4.82 -35.65 -4.31
C ASP A 131 5.15 -34.16 -4.56
N GLY A 132 5.50 -33.43 -3.50
CA GLY A 132 5.80 -32.00 -3.49
C GLY A 132 4.63 -31.10 -3.05
N PHE A 133 3.43 -31.64 -2.85
CA PHE A 133 2.30 -30.86 -2.33
C PHE A 133 2.56 -30.42 -0.88
N PHE A 134 1.97 -29.29 -0.45
CA PHE A 134 2.02 -28.85 0.95
C PHE A 134 0.71 -28.17 1.38
N GLY A 135 0.47 -28.09 2.69
CA GLY A 135 -0.70 -27.48 3.29
C GLY A 135 -1.95 -28.39 3.32
N PRO A 136 -3.10 -27.83 3.72
CA PRO A 136 -4.35 -28.58 3.86
C PRO A 136 -4.81 -29.28 2.57
N VAL A 137 -5.37 -30.49 2.68
CA VAL A 137 -5.97 -31.22 1.54
C VAL A 137 -7.49 -31.32 1.63
N ALA A 138 -8.03 -31.38 2.85
CA ALA A 138 -9.44 -31.59 3.07
C ALA A 138 -10.25 -30.33 2.74
N GLU A 139 -11.40 -30.51 2.10
CA GLU A 139 -12.38 -29.44 1.95
C GLU A 139 -13.04 -29.13 3.30
N ARG A 140 -13.18 -27.85 3.62
CA ARG A 140 -13.80 -27.39 4.86
C ARG A 140 -14.78 -26.27 4.60
N ARG A 141 -15.77 -26.12 5.48
CA ARG A 141 -16.68 -24.98 5.43
C ARG A 141 -15.98 -23.75 5.98
N GLN A 142 -15.94 -22.68 5.19
CA GLN A 142 -15.43 -21.40 5.64
C GLN A 142 -16.56 -20.56 6.27
N ARG A 143 -16.29 -19.92 7.42
CA ARG A 143 -17.31 -19.10 8.10
C ARG A 143 -17.70 -17.89 7.25
N GLY A 144 -19.01 -17.66 7.09
CA GLY A 144 -19.51 -16.57 6.24
C GLY A 144 -19.37 -16.82 4.74
N SER A 145 -18.90 -18.00 4.33
CA SER A 145 -18.70 -18.40 2.93
C SER A 145 -19.16 -19.86 2.71
N GLY A 146 -18.83 -20.42 1.55
CA GLY A 146 -19.12 -21.78 1.15
C GLY A 146 -18.10 -22.83 1.64
N VAL A 147 -18.08 -23.97 0.94
CA VAL A 147 -17.04 -25.00 1.12
C VAL A 147 -15.79 -24.54 0.37
N ALA A 148 -14.68 -24.39 1.09
CA ALA A 148 -13.39 -24.07 0.53
C ALA A 148 -12.63 -25.36 0.18
N PRO A 149 -12.08 -25.46 -1.04
CA PRO A 149 -11.27 -26.61 -1.42
C PRO A 149 -9.89 -26.54 -0.76
N GLY A 150 -9.53 -27.54 0.04
CA GLY A 150 -8.19 -27.59 0.65
C GLY A 150 -7.07 -27.64 -0.39
N ALA A 151 -7.32 -28.31 -1.53
CA ALA A 151 -6.38 -28.43 -2.63
C ALA A 151 -6.23 -27.17 -3.52
N ASP A 152 -6.92 -26.06 -3.20
CA ASP A 152 -6.89 -24.85 -4.01
C ASP A 152 -5.48 -24.27 -4.19
N TRP A 153 -5.19 -23.77 -5.38
CA TRP A 153 -3.94 -23.09 -5.70
C TRP A 153 -3.79 -21.78 -4.94
N TRP A 154 -4.88 -21.02 -4.81
CA TRP A 154 -4.85 -19.66 -4.30
C TRP A 154 -4.22 -19.49 -2.89
N PRO A 155 -4.67 -20.19 -1.83
CA PRO A 155 -4.13 -19.95 -0.49
C PRO A 155 -2.65 -20.33 -0.36
N ARG A 156 -2.15 -21.23 -1.23
CA ARG A 156 -0.72 -21.55 -1.32
C ARG A 156 0.07 -20.40 -1.92
N MET A 157 -0.48 -19.64 -2.87
CA MET A 157 0.19 -18.43 -3.38
C MET A 157 0.47 -17.44 -2.25
N VAL A 158 -0.48 -17.27 -1.32
CA VAL A 158 -0.30 -16.42 -0.13
C VAL A 158 0.74 -17.04 0.81
N MET A 159 0.64 -18.33 1.11
CA MET A 159 1.60 -19.00 2.00
C MET A 159 3.03 -19.00 1.42
N LEU A 160 3.20 -19.03 0.09
CA LEU A 160 4.51 -18.85 -0.53
C LEU A 160 5.10 -17.46 -0.24
N LYS A 161 4.30 -16.38 -0.19
CA LYS A 161 4.77 -15.05 0.24
C LYS A 161 5.20 -15.03 1.71
N VAL A 162 4.47 -15.74 2.57
CA VAL A 162 4.82 -15.91 3.99
C VAL A 162 6.18 -16.59 4.13
N LEU A 163 6.38 -17.72 3.43
CA LEU A 163 7.64 -18.47 3.47
C LEU A 163 8.81 -17.67 2.90
N GLN A 164 8.58 -16.89 1.83
CA GLN A 164 9.60 -15.96 1.30
C GLN A 164 10.00 -14.93 2.36
N SER A 165 9.04 -14.27 3.00
CA SER A 165 9.31 -13.29 4.05
C SER A 165 10.09 -13.92 5.21
N TYR A 166 9.72 -15.13 5.63
CA TYR A 166 10.44 -15.88 6.65
C TYR A 166 11.87 -16.24 6.23
N HIS A 167 12.09 -16.70 4.98
CA HIS A 167 13.42 -16.98 4.45
C HIS A 167 14.28 -15.71 4.41
N GLU A 168 13.74 -14.58 3.94
CA GLU A 168 14.48 -13.31 3.93
C GLU A 168 14.91 -12.87 5.34
N ALA A 169 14.10 -13.19 6.36
CA ALA A 169 14.41 -12.81 7.73
C ALA A 169 15.40 -13.76 8.44
N THR A 170 15.51 -15.02 7.99
CA THR A 170 16.21 -16.07 8.76
C THR A 170 17.28 -16.84 7.99
N GLY A 171 17.22 -16.85 6.66
CA GLY A 171 18.04 -17.70 5.81
C GLY A 171 17.70 -19.20 5.88
N ASP A 172 16.49 -19.57 6.31
CA ASP A 172 16.09 -20.97 6.42
C ASP A 172 15.95 -21.64 5.04
N GLU A 173 16.93 -22.47 4.68
CA GLU A 173 17.01 -23.18 3.40
C GLU A 173 15.89 -24.21 3.19
N ARG A 174 15.22 -24.67 4.25
CA ARG A 174 14.06 -25.58 4.14
C ARG A 174 12.94 -24.97 3.29
N VAL A 175 12.85 -23.64 3.27
CA VAL A 175 11.91 -22.90 2.41
C VAL A 175 12.22 -23.15 0.93
N LEU A 176 13.49 -23.05 0.52
CA LEU A 176 13.88 -23.27 -0.87
C LEU A 176 13.62 -24.72 -1.29
N GLU A 177 13.86 -25.68 -0.40
CA GLU A 177 13.53 -27.09 -0.65
C GLU A 177 12.02 -27.32 -0.83
N LEU A 178 11.20 -26.77 0.07
CA LEU A 178 9.73 -26.89 -0.02
C LEU A 178 9.22 -26.25 -1.30
N MET A 179 9.61 -25.00 -1.60
CA MET A 179 9.17 -24.29 -2.79
C MET A 179 9.61 -25.00 -4.07
N THR A 180 10.84 -25.54 -4.12
CA THR A 180 11.33 -26.32 -5.26
C THR A 180 10.49 -27.57 -5.48
N GLY A 181 10.20 -28.33 -4.41
CA GLY A 181 9.33 -29.51 -4.47
C GLY A 181 7.91 -29.16 -4.93
N TYR A 182 7.34 -28.09 -4.37
CA TYR A 182 6.01 -27.60 -4.72
C TYR A 182 5.91 -27.13 -6.16
N PHE A 183 6.89 -26.38 -6.67
CA PHE A 183 6.84 -25.91 -8.04
C PHE A 183 7.08 -27.04 -9.06
N ARG A 184 7.82 -28.10 -8.70
CA ARG A 184 7.85 -29.33 -9.53
C ARG A 184 6.50 -30.05 -9.52
N TYR A 185 5.81 -30.10 -8.37
CA TYR A 185 4.44 -30.58 -8.30
C TYR A 185 3.51 -29.73 -9.18
N GLN A 186 3.57 -28.41 -9.05
CA GLN A 186 2.72 -27.49 -9.79
C GLN A 186 2.94 -27.59 -11.31
N LEU A 187 4.19 -27.60 -11.79
CA LEU A 187 4.51 -27.75 -13.21
C LEU A 187 3.92 -29.05 -13.81
N ARG A 188 3.94 -30.15 -13.04
CA ARG A 188 3.36 -31.43 -13.46
C ARG A 188 1.84 -31.40 -13.50
N GLU A 189 1.18 -30.75 -12.54
CA GLU A 189 -0.28 -30.82 -12.37
C GLU A 189 -1.05 -29.77 -13.19
N LEU A 190 -0.50 -28.57 -13.36
CA LEU A 190 -1.16 -27.44 -14.04
C LEU A 190 -1.72 -27.74 -15.44
N PRO A 191 -1.10 -28.60 -16.28
CA PRO A 191 -1.70 -28.98 -17.56
C PRO A 191 -3.05 -29.69 -17.44
N SER A 192 -3.28 -30.42 -16.34
CA SER A 192 -4.54 -31.16 -16.08
C SER A 192 -5.47 -30.46 -15.10
N LYS A 193 -4.92 -29.64 -14.21
CA LYS A 193 -5.61 -28.88 -13.17
C LYS A 193 -5.16 -27.42 -13.26
N PRO A 194 -5.63 -26.67 -14.27
CA PRO A 194 -5.19 -25.29 -14.47
C PRO A 194 -5.47 -24.41 -13.25
N LEU A 195 -4.90 -23.20 -13.19
CA LEU A 195 -5.04 -22.29 -12.05
C LEU A 195 -6.50 -22.02 -11.63
N GLY A 196 -7.43 -22.04 -12.60
CA GLY A 196 -8.87 -21.88 -12.36
C GLY A 196 -9.63 -23.15 -11.98
N HIS A 197 -8.95 -24.30 -11.84
CA HIS A 197 -9.59 -25.62 -11.68
C HIS A 197 -10.39 -25.76 -10.39
N PHE A 198 -9.80 -25.37 -9.24
CA PHE A 198 -10.46 -25.47 -7.95
C PHE A 198 -11.32 -24.25 -7.66
N THR A 199 -10.77 -23.05 -7.85
CA THR A 199 -11.51 -21.80 -7.80
C THR A 199 -10.99 -20.85 -8.88
N PHE A 200 -11.83 -19.91 -9.29
CA PHE A 200 -11.41 -18.88 -10.25
C PHE A 200 -10.33 -17.95 -9.67
N TRP A 201 -10.18 -17.88 -8.34
CA TRP A 201 -9.22 -17.00 -7.65
C TRP A 201 -7.78 -17.32 -8.03
N GLY A 202 -7.43 -18.60 -8.18
CA GLY A 202 -6.10 -19.00 -8.65
C GLY A 202 -5.77 -18.43 -10.04
N GLN A 203 -6.75 -18.42 -10.95
CA GLN A 203 -6.59 -17.79 -12.27
C GLN A 203 -6.46 -16.26 -12.16
N ARG A 204 -7.27 -15.59 -11.32
CA ARG A 204 -7.23 -14.11 -11.21
C ARG A 204 -5.94 -13.61 -10.59
N ARG A 205 -5.39 -14.35 -9.63
CA ARG A 205 -4.26 -13.94 -8.79
C ARG A 205 -2.95 -14.66 -9.12
N GLY A 206 -2.87 -15.33 -10.27
CA GLY A 206 -1.68 -16.06 -10.72
C GLY A 206 -0.40 -15.21 -10.83
N GLY A 207 -0.51 -13.88 -10.88
CA GLY A 207 0.64 -12.96 -10.76
C GLY A 207 1.40 -13.11 -9.43
N GLU A 208 0.72 -13.40 -8.31
CA GLU A 208 1.38 -13.68 -7.03
C GLU A 208 2.22 -14.96 -7.08
N ASN A 209 1.69 -15.98 -7.79
CA ASN A 209 2.40 -17.23 -8.01
C ASN A 209 3.62 -17.01 -8.91
N LEU A 210 3.48 -16.23 -9.97
CA LEU A 210 4.57 -15.92 -10.90
C LEU A 210 5.71 -15.19 -10.18
N ALA A 211 5.40 -14.19 -9.36
CA ALA A 211 6.41 -13.49 -8.56
C ALA A 211 7.18 -14.45 -7.64
N SER A 212 6.48 -15.41 -7.02
CA SER A 212 7.09 -16.44 -6.17
C SER A 212 8.00 -17.41 -6.96
N VAL A 213 7.65 -17.71 -8.21
CA VAL A 213 8.45 -18.53 -9.12
C VAL A 213 9.73 -17.80 -9.52
N HIS A 214 9.65 -16.52 -9.88
CA HIS A 214 10.82 -15.69 -10.18
C HIS A 214 11.73 -15.49 -8.97
N TRP A 215 11.14 -15.27 -7.78
CA TRP A 215 11.90 -15.16 -6.54
C TRP A 215 12.76 -16.41 -6.27
N LEU A 216 12.20 -17.61 -6.48
CA LEU A 216 12.94 -18.85 -6.30
C LEU A 216 14.01 -19.01 -7.40
N TYR A 217 13.68 -18.67 -8.64
CA TYR A 217 14.63 -18.75 -9.76
C TYR A 217 15.87 -17.88 -9.54
N ASN A 218 15.69 -16.67 -9.01
CA ASN A 218 16.79 -15.77 -8.67
C ASN A 218 17.76 -16.38 -7.64
N ARG A 219 17.30 -17.31 -6.80
CA ARG A 219 18.11 -18.02 -5.80
C ARG A 219 18.71 -19.31 -6.36
N THR A 220 17.90 -20.18 -6.96
CA THR A 220 18.34 -21.53 -7.38
C THR A 220 18.94 -21.57 -8.79
N GLY A 221 18.37 -20.81 -9.73
CA GLY A 221 18.76 -20.84 -11.15
C GLY A 221 18.19 -22.04 -11.91
N ASP A 222 17.27 -22.78 -11.31
CA ASP A 222 16.67 -23.97 -11.91
C ASP A 222 15.78 -23.62 -13.10
N ALA A 223 16.17 -24.06 -14.30
CA ALA A 223 15.52 -23.67 -15.56
C ALA A 223 14.03 -24.05 -15.66
N PHE A 224 13.58 -25.10 -14.97
CA PHE A 224 12.16 -25.51 -14.97
C PHE A 224 11.24 -24.43 -14.37
N LEU A 225 11.78 -23.51 -13.57
CA LEU A 225 11.01 -22.40 -13.00
C LEU A 225 10.60 -21.39 -14.07
N LEU A 226 11.41 -21.18 -15.11
CA LEU A 226 11.04 -20.32 -16.23
C LEU A 226 9.93 -20.96 -17.08
N GLU A 227 10.00 -22.27 -17.31
CA GLU A 227 8.93 -23.03 -17.95
C GLU A 227 7.62 -22.96 -17.15
N LEU A 228 7.71 -23.11 -15.82
CA LEU A 228 6.57 -22.92 -14.94
C LEU A 228 6.04 -21.47 -15.01
N GLY A 229 6.92 -20.48 -15.07
CA GLY A 229 6.57 -19.07 -15.21
C GLY A 229 5.73 -18.80 -16.46
N GLU A 230 6.12 -19.35 -17.61
CA GLU A 230 5.34 -19.29 -18.86
C GLU A 230 3.95 -19.92 -18.70
N LEU A 231 3.88 -21.10 -18.08
CA LEU A 231 2.62 -21.81 -17.88
C LEU A 231 1.68 -21.05 -16.92
N VAL A 232 2.21 -20.55 -15.80
CA VAL A 232 1.46 -19.74 -14.83
C VAL A 232 0.95 -18.47 -15.49
N PHE A 233 1.80 -17.74 -16.21
CA PHE A 233 1.40 -16.54 -16.94
C PHE A 233 0.28 -16.84 -17.94
N GLY A 234 0.45 -17.88 -18.77
CA GLY A 234 -0.54 -18.27 -19.78
C GLY A 234 -1.89 -18.74 -19.21
N GLN A 235 -1.93 -19.17 -17.94
CA GLN A 235 -3.17 -19.55 -17.25
C GLN A 235 -3.74 -18.43 -16.36
N THR A 236 -3.00 -17.36 -16.13
CA THR A 236 -3.45 -16.20 -15.35
C THR A 236 -4.43 -15.37 -16.17
N GLN A 237 -5.33 -14.63 -15.50
CA GLN A 237 -6.13 -13.60 -16.16
C GLN A 237 -5.21 -12.64 -16.94
N ASP A 238 -5.56 -12.36 -18.19
CA ASP A 238 -4.85 -11.41 -19.04
C ASP A 238 -5.08 -9.97 -18.55
N TRP A 239 -4.39 -9.60 -17.48
CA TRP A 239 -4.44 -8.26 -16.90
C TRP A 239 -3.87 -7.22 -17.86
N THR A 240 -2.93 -7.62 -18.73
CA THR A 240 -2.37 -6.72 -19.75
C THR A 240 -3.48 -6.22 -20.69
N LYS A 241 -4.24 -7.13 -21.32
CA LYS A 241 -5.38 -6.71 -22.17
C LYS A 241 -6.47 -6.02 -21.39
N TRP A 242 -6.69 -6.42 -20.15
CA TRP A 242 -7.68 -5.78 -19.29
C TRP A 242 -7.36 -4.29 -19.05
N PHE A 243 -6.11 -3.98 -18.73
CA PHE A 243 -5.65 -2.62 -18.48
C PHE A 243 -5.52 -1.77 -19.74
N THR A 244 -5.45 -2.37 -20.94
CA THR A 244 -5.23 -1.61 -22.19
C THR A 244 -6.42 -1.53 -23.13
N THR A 245 -7.25 -2.58 -23.22
CA THR A 245 -8.22 -2.72 -24.33
C THR A 245 -9.59 -3.27 -23.92
N GLU A 246 -9.68 -4.10 -22.88
CA GLU A 246 -10.91 -4.84 -22.57
C GLU A 246 -11.75 -4.24 -21.44
N HIS A 247 -11.18 -3.37 -20.61
CA HIS A 247 -11.82 -2.53 -19.57
C HIS A 247 -13.23 -2.96 -19.11
N GLY A 248 -13.39 -3.34 -17.83
CA GLY A 248 -14.72 -3.68 -17.29
C GLY A 248 -14.87 -3.44 -15.80
N ILE A 249 -16.06 -3.74 -15.25
CA ILE A 249 -16.29 -3.76 -13.80
C ILE A 249 -15.81 -5.10 -13.25
N TRP A 250 -14.84 -5.06 -12.34
CA TRP A 250 -14.18 -6.24 -11.79
C TRP A 250 -14.07 -6.18 -10.27
N HIS A 251 -13.76 -7.33 -9.67
CA HIS A 251 -13.50 -7.42 -8.24
C HIS A 251 -12.29 -6.55 -7.85
N VAL A 252 -12.48 -5.59 -6.95
CA VAL A 252 -11.53 -4.51 -6.68
C VAL A 252 -10.20 -5.03 -6.10
N VAL A 253 -10.24 -6.05 -5.23
CA VAL A 253 -9.01 -6.67 -4.70
C VAL A 253 -8.24 -7.43 -5.79
N ASN A 254 -8.94 -8.13 -6.69
CA ASN A 254 -8.26 -8.83 -7.79
C ASN A 254 -7.58 -7.81 -8.71
N THR A 255 -8.24 -6.68 -8.92
CA THR A 255 -7.70 -5.56 -9.70
C THR A 255 -6.45 -4.99 -9.03
N ALA A 256 -6.50 -4.70 -7.73
CA ALA A 256 -5.36 -4.22 -6.95
C ALA A 256 -4.14 -5.15 -7.00
N MET A 257 -4.35 -6.47 -6.90
CA MET A 257 -3.30 -7.47 -7.04
C MET A 257 -2.83 -7.63 -8.50
N GLY A 258 -3.76 -7.50 -9.44
CA GLY A 258 -3.53 -7.63 -10.88
C GLY A 258 -2.62 -6.53 -11.44
N VAL A 259 -2.60 -5.34 -10.83
CA VAL A 259 -1.81 -4.18 -11.29
C VAL A 259 -0.33 -4.52 -11.50
N LYS A 260 0.30 -5.28 -10.59
CA LYS A 260 1.72 -5.65 -10.77
C LYS A 260 1.95 -6.77 -11.78
N GLN A 261 0.92 -7.55 -12.13
CA GLN A 261 1.09 -8.80 -12.88
C GLN A 261 1.78 -8.60 -14.24
N PRO A 262 1.43 -7.58 -15.06
CA PRO A 262 2.16 -7.33 -16.30
C PRO A 262 3.65 -7.09 -16.05
N ALA A 263 4.02 -6.27 -15.08
CA ALA A 263 5.42 -5.96 -14.78
C ALA A 263 6.19 -7.15 -14.20
N VAL A 264 5.56 -8.03 -13.43
CA VAL A 264 6.21 -9.30 -13.01
C VAL A 264 6.53 -10.15 -14.24
N TRP A 265 5.63 -10.21 -15.22
CA TRP A 265 5.91 -10.92 -16.47
C TRP A 265 6.92 -10.22 -17.39
N TYR A 266 7.03 -8.89 -17.32
CA TYR A 266 8.10 -8.15 -18.00
C TYR A 266 9.48 -8.68 -17.61
N GLU A 267 9.68 -9.10 -16.36
CA GLU A 267 10.95 -9.64 -15.89
C GLU A 267 11.40 -10.84 -16.74
N GLN A 268 10.49 -11.71 -17.19
CA GLN A 268 10.85 -12.87 -18.02
C GLN A 268 10.76 -12.61 -19.53
N SER A 269 9.79 -11.81 -19.97
CA SER A 269 9.56 -11.54 -21.39
C SER A 269 10.47 -10.46 -21.98
N GLY A 270 10.89 -9.48 -21.17
CA GLY A 270 11.61 -8.29 -21.61
C GLY A 270 10.79 -7.33 -22.49
N GLU A 271 9.48 -7.55 -22.64
CA GLU A 271 8.66 -6.75 -23.55
C GLU A 271 8.09 -5.49 -22.86
N GLN A 272 8.52 -4.31 -23.30
CA GLN A 272 8.14 -3.02 -22.73
C GLN A 272 6.62 -2.81 -22.59
N ARG A 273 5.81 -3.37 -23.50
CA ARG A 273 4.33 -3.26 -23.48
C ARG A 273 3.70 -3.68 -22.15
N TYR A 274 4.36 -4.55 -21.40
CA TYR A 274 3.87 -5.00 -20.10
C TYR A 274 4.05 -3.94 -19.01
N LEU A 275 5.13 -3.15 -19.05
CA LEU A 275 5.28 -1.99 -18.17
C LEU A 275 4.28 -0.88 -18.55
N ASP A 276 4.11 -0.64 -19.84
CA ASP A 276 3.17 0.37 -20.34
C ASP A 276 1.71 0.04 -19.95
N ALA A 277 1.37 -1.24 -19.88
CA ALA A 277 0.05 -1.71 -19.44
C ALA A 277 -0.22 -1.42 -17.95
N VAL A 278 0.80 -1.44 -17.08
CA VAL A 278 0.64 -1.06 -15.67
C VAL A 278 0.23 0.40 -15.55
N GLU A 279 0.96 1.29 -16.19
CA GLU A 279 0.67 2.74 -16.16
C GLU A 279 -0.70 3.04 -16.78
N SER A 280 -0.97 2.49 -17.97
CA SER A 280 -2.27 2.63 -18.64
C SER A 280 -3.43 2.13 -17.77
N GLY A 281 -3.21 1.02 -17.07
CA GLY A 281 -4.20 0.42 -16.17
C GLY A 281 -4.52 1.28 -14.97
N ILE A 282 -3.50 1.81 -14.30
CA ILE A 282 -3.67 2.71 -13.16
C ILE A 282 -4.37 4.00 -13.61
N ASP A 283 -3.99 4.58 -14.74
CA ASP A 283 -4.61 5.79 -15.28
C ASP A 283 -6.09 5.56 -15.65
N TYR A 284 -6.40 4.41 -16.26
CA TYR A 284 -7.79 4.01 -16.52
C TYR A 284 -8.60 3.89 -15.21
N LEU A 285 -8.05 3.20 -14.21
CA LEU A 285 -8.70 3.02 -12.91
C LEU A 285 -8.96 4.36 -12.22
N MET A 286 -7.96 5.23 -12.16
CA MET A 286 -8.08 6.51 -11.49
C MET A 286 -9.01 7.48 -12.25
N SER A 287 -9.05 7.43 -13.57
CA SER A 287 -9.95 8.30 -14.35
C SER A 287 -11.43 7.90 -14.27
N HIS A 288 -11.74 6.61 -14.09
CA HIS A 288 -13.13 6.10 -14.10
C HIS A 288 -13.67 5.74 -12.71
N HIS A 289 -12.76 5.48 -11.77
CA HIS A 289 -13.08 4.99 -10.44
C HIS A 289 -12.29 5.72 -9.33
N GLY A 290 -11.36 6.61 -9.67
CA GLY A 290 -10.49 7.27 -8.70
C GLY A 290 -11.24 8.16 -7.71
N GLN A 291 -10.79 8.12 -6.46
CA GLN A 291 -11.14 9.08 -5.42
C GLN A 291 -9.87 9.75 -4.89
N VAL A 292 -10.05 10.89 -4.22
CA VAL A 292 -8.93 11.77 -3.85
C VAL A 292 -7.82 11.10 -3.04
N HIS A 293 -8.11 10.13 -2.17
CA HIS A 293 -7.10 9.47 -1.32
C HIS A 293 -6.09 8.58 -2.07
N GLY A 294 -6.19 8.50 -3.41
CA GLY A 294 -5.24 7.76 -4.25
C GLY A 294 -5.64 6.32 -4.56
N MET A 295 -6.83 5.92 -4.11
CA MET A 295 -7.42 4.62 -4.43
C MET A 295 -8.65 4.80 -5.31
N TRP A 296 -8.84 3.89 -6.26
CA TRP A 296 -10.11 3.78 -6.95
C TRP A 296 -11.15 3.14 -6.03
N SER A 297 -12.41 3.57 -6.16
CA SER A 297 -13.52 2.98 -5.45
C SER A 297 -13.75 1.53 -5.90
N GLY A 298 -14.18 0.74 -4.92
CA GLY A 298 -14.79 -0.55 -5.13
C GLY A 298 -15.25 -1.12 -3.81
N ASP A 299 -16.53 -1.41 -3.72
CA ASP A 299 -17.16 -2.11 -2.61
C ASP A 299 -17.39 -3.56 -3.03
N GLU A 300 -16.28 -4.29 -3.11
CA GLU A 300 -16.03 -5.54 -3.84
C GLU A 300 -15.98 -5.40 -5.36
N MET A 301 -16.92 -4.69 -5.99
CA MET A 301 -16.86 -4.40 -7.42
C MET A 301 -16.42 -2.95 -7.64
N LEU A 302 -15.63 -2.68 -8.70
CA LEU A 302 -15.29 -1.30 -9.10
C LEU A 302 -16.55 -0.44 -9.24
N HIS A 303 -16.54 0.76 -8.65
CA HIS A 303 -17.78 1.47 -8.40
C HIS A 303 -17.64 2.98 -8.55
N GLY A 304 -17.41 3.48 -9.78
CA GLY A 304 -17.44 4.92 -10.15
C GLY A 304 -16.53 5.90 -9.37
N THR A 305 -16.62 7.20 -9.68
CA THR A 305 -15.82 8.23 -9.00
C THR A 305 -16.56 8.94 -7.87
N ASP A 306 -17.83 8.62 -7.59
CA ASP A 306 -18.61 9.33 -6.58
C ASP A 306 -17.95 9.12 -5.20
N PRO A 307 -17.67 10.19 -4.43
CA PRO A 307 -16.94 10.08 -3.17
C PRO A 307 -17.73 9.39 -2.06
N THR A 308 -18.99 9.03 -2.30
CA THR A 308 -19.82 8.19 -1.41
C THR A 308 -19.69 6.69 -1.71
N GLN A 309 -19.08 6.32 -2.84
CA GLN A 309 -18.84 4.92 -3.21
C GLN A 309 -17.71 4.33 -2.36
N GLY A 310 -17.85 3.06 -2.00
CA GLY A 310 -16.97 2.40 -1.02
C GLY A 310 -15.58 2.09 -1.58
N VAL A 311 -14.61 1.99 -0.67
CA VAL A 311 -13.25 1.49 -0.92
C VAL A 311 -12.98 0.35 0.06
N GLU A 312 -12.83 -0.86 -0.46
CA GLU A 312 -12.50 -2.05 0.33
C GLU A 312 -11.09 -2.00 0.92
N THR A 313 -10.98 -2.23 2.24
CA THR A 313 -9.70 -2.20 2.97
C THR A 313 -8.68 -3.21 2.42
N CYS A 314 -9.09 -4.39 1.96
CA CYS A 314 -8.21 -5.36 1.29
C CYS A 314 -7.56 -4.75 0.04
N ALA A 315 -8.32 -4.00 -0.75
CA ALA A 315 -7.81 -3.44 -1.99
C ALA A 315 -6.76 -2.34 -1.73
N VAL A 316 -6.89 -1.60 -0.62
CA VAL A 316 -5.86 -0.65 -0.17
C VAL A 316 -4.53 -1.38 0.07
N VAL A 317 -4.51 -2.40 0.93
CA VAL A 317 -3.25 -3.08 1.30
C VAL A 317 -2.66 -3.92 0.16
N GLU A 318 -3.50 -4.49 -0.71
CA GLU A 318 -3.01 -5.22 -1.89
C GLU A 318 -2.49 -4.26 -2.97
N TYR A 319 -3.09 -3.08 -3.13
CA TYR A 319 -2.54 -2.09 -4.06
C TYR A 319 -1.24 -1.50 -3.54
N MET A 320 -1.12 -1.23 -2.23
CA MET A 320 0.15 -0.90 -1.60
C MET A 320 1.22 -1.95 -1.93
N PHE A 321 0.93 -3.23 -1.69
CA PHE A 321 1.87 -4.31 -1.96
C PHE A 321 2.20 -4.45 -3.46
N SER A 322 1.25 -4.18 -4.35
CA SER A 322 1.51 -4.10 -5.80
C SER A 322 2.47 -2.97 -6.15
N LEU A 323 2.30 -1.78 -5.59
CA LEU A 323 3.21 -0.64 -5.81
C LEU A 323 4.60 -0.91 -5.23
N GLU A 324 4.68 -1.49 -4.02
CA GLU A 324 5.92 -1.95 -3.39
C GLU A 324 6.67 -2.95 -4.28
N SER A 325 5.95 -3.89 -4.91
CA SER A 325 6.52 -4.88 -5.84
C SER A 325 6.97 -4.26 -7.17
N LEU A 326 6.31 -3.18 -7.61
CA LEU A 326 6.63 -2.48 -8.86
C LEU A 326 7.88 -1.60 -8.75
N LEU A 327 8.21 -1.09 -7.55
CA LEU A 327 9.38 -0.25 -7.32
C LEU A 327 10.71 -0.92 -7.73
N PRO A 328 11.05 -2.15 -7.31
CA PRO A 328 12.30 -2.80 -7.70
C PRO A 328 12.37 -3.11 -9.21
N ILE A 329 11.23 -3.30 -9.87
CA ILE A 329 11.15 -3.60 -11.31
C ILE A 329 11.32 -2.32 -12.14
N THR A 330 10.61 -1.25 -11.76
CA THR A 330 10.48 -0.04 -12.60
C THR A 330 11.43 1.09 -12.18
N GLY A 331 11.73 1.20 -10.89
CA GLY A 331 12.37 2.38 -10.32
C GLY A 331 11.57 3.68 -10.47
N SER A 332 10.25 3.58 -10.72
CA SER A 332 9.41 4.72 -11.05
C SER A 332 9.12 5.62 -9.84
N VAL A 333 9.44 6.91 -9.96
CA VAL A 333 9.08 7.93 -8.96
C VAL A 333 7.56 8.06 -8.82
N GLN A 334 6.82 7.90 -9.92
CA GLN A 334 5.36 7.99 -9.93
C GLN A 334 4.71 6.85 -9.13
N ILE A 335 5.29 5.65 -9.18
CA ILE A 335 4.84 4.51 -8.37
C ILE A 335 5.06 4.79 -6.87
N ALA A 336 6.21 5.35 -6.50
CA ALA A 336 6.47 5.75 -5.11
C ALA A 336 5.52 6.86 -4.63
N ASP A 337 5.23 7.86 -5.46
CA ASP A 337 4.25 8.91 -5.14
C ASP A 337 2.85 8.34 -4.88
N ARG A 338 2.42 7.38 -5.72
CA ARG A 338 1.14 6.66 -5.54
C ARG A 338 1.14 5.85 -4.24
N LEU A 339 2.25 5.19 -3.90
CA LEU A 339 2.39 4.40 -2.68
C LEU A 339 2.27 5.30 -1.43
N GLU A 340 2.99 6.41 -1.39
CA GLU A 340 2.90 7.36 -0.27
C GLU A 340 1.51 7.96 -0.14
N ARG A 341 0.88 8.37 -1.25
CA ARG A 341 -0.50 8.87 -1.22
C ARG A 341 -1.45 7.85 -0.61
N LEU A 342 -1.34 6.58 -1.02
CA LEU A 342 -2.22 5.53 -0.51
C LEU A 342 -1.97 5.24 0.98
N ALA A 343 -0.70 5.09 1.36
CA ALA A 343 -0.26 4.74 2.71
C ALA A 343 -0.61 5.83 3.74
N TYR A 344 -0.50 7.10 3.36
CA TYR A 344 -0.73 8.23 4.27
C TYR A 344 -2.18 8.76 4.27
N ASN A 345 -3.06 8.20 3.43
CA ASN A 345 -4.47 8.59 3.39
C ASN A 345 -5.39 7.38 3.62
N ALA A 346 -5.54 6.51 2.62
CA ALA A 346 -6.55 5.46 2.65
C ALA A 346 -6.28 4.40 3.74
N LEU A 347 -5.01 4.03 3.99
CA LEU A 347 -4.68 3.02 5.01
C LEU A 347 -5.10 3.45 6.44
N PRO A 348 -4.60 4.57 7.00
CA PRO A 348 -4.98 4.99 8.35
C PRO A 348 -6.47 5.37 8.48
N ALA A 349 -7.09 5.86 7.41
CA ALA A 349 -8.52 6.17 7.40
C ALA A 349 -9.40 4.91 7.54
N ALA A 350 -8.91 3.73 7.14
CA ALA A 350 -9.60 2.45 7.27
C ALA A 350 -9.54 1.84 8.69
N LEU A 351 -8.66 2.33 9.57
CA LEU A 351 -8.30 1.68 10.84
C LEU A 351 -8.59 2.55 12.05
N SER A 352 -9.06 1.96 13.15
CA SER A 352 -9.20 2.69 14.40
C SER A 352 -7.81 3.11 14.94
N PRO A 353 -7.68 4.26 15.64
CA PRO A 353 -6.39 4.74 16.13
C PRO A 353 -5.68 3.81 17.13
N HIS A 354 -6.40 2.83 17.70
CA HIS A 354 -5.84 1.84 18.62
C HIS A 354 -5.74 0.45 17.99
N PHE A 355 -5.91 0.35 16.68
CA PHE A 355 -5.79 -0.88 15.89
C PHE A 355 -6.66 -2.04 16.42
N ALA A 356 -7.78 -1.68 17.01
CA ALA A 356 -8.76 -2.61 17.59
C ALA A 356 -10.00 -2.79 16.70
N GLY A 357 -10.08 -2.06 15.59
CA GLY A 357 -11.14 -2.20 14.62
C GLY A 357 -10.78 -1.59 13.28
N ARG A 358 -11.52 -1.97 12.24
CA ARG A 358 -11.36 -1.53 10.86
C ARG A 358 -12.70 -1.35 10.16
N HIS A 359 -12.72 -0.56 9.10
CA HIS A 359 -13.81 -0.50 8.12
C HIS A 359 -13.72 -1.68 7.14
N TYR A 360 -14.85 -2.19 6.64
CA TYR A 360 -14.82 -2.99 5.39
C TYR A 360 -14.73 -2.05 4.21
N TYR A 361 -15.69 -1.11 4.14
CA TYR A 361 -15.68 -0.02 3.18
C TYR A 361 -15.55 1.31 3.90
N GLN A 362 -14.60 2.11 3.46
CA GLN A 362 -14.53 3.54 3.75
C GLN A 362 -14.96 4.35 2.52
N THR A 363 -15.32 5.62 2.70
CA THR A 363 -15.62 6.53 1.58
C THR A 363 -14.83 7.84 1.70
N ALA A 364 -14.65 8.56 0.59
CA ALA A 364 -13.97 9.87 0.59
C ALA A 364 -14.81 10.96 1.28
N ASN A 365 -16.12 10.94 1.06
CA ASN A 365 -17.12 11.73 1.78
C ASN A 365 -17.96 10.80 2.66
N GLN A 366 -17.59 10.70 3.94
CA GLN A 366 -18.17 9.81 4.94
C GLN A 366 -18.76 10.63 6.09
N ILE A 367 -20.06 10.91 6.06
CA ILE A 367 -20.68 11.81 7.06
C ILE A 367 -21.09 11.08 8.36
N ALA A 368 -21.08 9.76 8.36
CA ALA A 368 -21.32 8.90 9.52
C ALA A 368 -20.77 7.49 9.24
N CYS A 369 -20.55 6.72 10.29
CA CYS A 369 -20.20 5.29 10.21
C CYS A 369 -21.34 4.47 10.82
N THR A 370 -22.25 3.95 10.00
CA THR A 370 -23.52 3.39 10.50
C THR A 370 -23.99 2.20 9.66
N ARG A 371 -25.01 1.49 10.16
CA ARG A 371 -25.74 0.46 9.40
C ARG A 371 -26.85 1.01 8.52
N GLU A 372 -26.98 2.33 8.44
CA GLU A 372 -27.98 2.95 7.58
C GLU A 372 -27.66 2.73 6.10
N TYR A 373 -28.56 3.18 5.22
CA TYR A 373 -28.38 3.01 3.79
C TYR A 373 -27.05 3.61 3.31
N HIS A 374 -26.31 2.81 2.55
CA HIS A 374 -25.20 3.21 1.71
C HIS A 374 -25.48 2.78 0.27
N ASN A 375 -24.86 3.43 -0.70
CA ASN A 375 -25.01 3.11 -2.11
C ASN A 375 -24.14 1.92 -2.57
N PHE A 376 -23.48 1.19 -1.66
CA PHE A 376 -22.58 0.08 -2.00
C PHE A 376 -23.18 -0.98 -2.92
N SER A 377 -22.36 -1.48 -3.86
CA SER A 377 -22.75 -2.50 -4.85
C SER A 377 -22.92 -3.88 -4.21
N THR A 378 -21.99 -4.28 -3.34
CA THR A 378 -22.13 -5.46 -2.47
C THR A 378 -22.35 -5.05 -1.02
N ARG A 379 -23.34 -5.64 -0.34
CA ARG A 379 -23.78 -5.25 1.01
C ARG A 379 -23.86 -6.46 1.94
N HIS A 380 -23.24 -6.33 3.10
CA HIS A 380 -23.33 -7.29 4.21
C HIS A 380 -24.12 -6.72 5.40
N GLY A 381 -24.36 -5.40 5.42
CA GLY A 381 -25.29 -4.73 6.34
C GLY A 381 -24.63 -4.08 7.56
N ASP A 382 -23.33 -4.25 7.74
CA ASP A 382 -22.49 -3.52 8.70
C ASP A 382 -21.13 -3.08 8.11
N ASP A 383 -21.01 -3.06 6.79
CA ASP A 383 -19.76 -2.84 6.03
C ASP A 383 -18.98 -1.56 6.41
N ASN A 384 -19.70 -0.51 6.78
CA ASN A 384 -19.13 0.79 7.10
C ASN A 384 -18.81 0.98 8.60
N LEU A 385 -19.16 0.03 9.46
CA LEU A 385 -18.83 0.10 10.88
C LEU A 385 -17.32 -0.07 11.12
N VAL A 386 -16.84 0.43 12.25
CA VAL A 386 -15.46 0.21 12.71
C VAL A 386 -15.46 -0.90 13.75
N GLY A 387 -14.70 -1.97 13.52
CA GLY A 387 -14.69 -3.12 14.43
C GLY A 387 -13.91 -4.32 13.90
N LEU A 388 -14.08 -5.48 14.54
CA LEU A 388 -13.23 -6.66 14.30
C LEU A 388 -13.54 -7.35 12.96
N GLU A 389 -14.80 -7.73 12.75
CA GLU A 389 -15.28 -8.49 11.59
C GLU A 389 -16.60 -7.91 11.06
N ASN A 390 -16.56 -6.63 10.67
CA ASN A 390 -17.64 -6.00 9.93
C ASN A 390 -17.52 -6.34 8.43
N GLY A 391 -18.64 -6.53 7.73
CA GLY A 391 -18.62 -6.99 6.34
C GLY A 391 -18.16 -8.45 6.22
N TYR A 392 -17.48 -8.78 5.11
CA TYR A 392 -16.85 -10.09 4.95
C TYR A 392 -15.48 -10.15 5.66
N GLY A 393 -15.11 -11.35 6.13
CA GLY A 393 -13.91 -11.56 6.94
C GLY A 393 -12.57 -11.43 6.21
N CYS A 394 -12.53 -11.18 4.89
CA CYS A 394 -11.26 -11.08 4.14
C CYS A 394 -10.38 -9.94 4.66
N CYS A 395 -10.95 -8.74 4.88
CA CYS A 395 -10.21 -7.58 5.36
C CYS A 395 -9.66 -7.81 6.77
N THR A 396 -10.41 -8.51 7.62
CA THR A 396 -9.97 -8.91 8.97
C THR A 396 -8.74 -9.81 8.94
N ALA A 397 -8.54 -10.58 7.86
CA ALA A 397 -7.34 -11.39 7.67
C ALA A 397 -6.22 -10.65 6.92
N ASN A 398 -6.56 -9.79 5.96
CA ASN A 398 -5.59 -9.32 4.96
C ASN A 398 -4.94 -7.97 5.31
N LEU A 399 -5.57 -7.12 6.14
CA LEU A 399 -5.09 -5.77 6.41
C LEU A 399 -3.66 -5.72 7.00
N HIS A 400 -3.25 -6.81 7.64
CA HIS A 400 -2.05 -6.92 8.46
C HIS A 400 -0.72 -6.73 7.72
N GLN A 401 -0.73 -6.67 6.39
CA GLN A 401 0.47 -6.43 5.60
C GLN A 401 0.81 -4.94 5.40
N GLY A 402 -0.15 -4.01 5.61
CA GLY A 402 -0.01 -2.58 5.27
C GLY A 402 1.27 -1.90 5.79
N TRP A 403 1.34 -1.54 7.08
CA TRP A 403 2.54 -0.91 7.65
C TRP A 403 3.79 -1.80 7.66
N PRO A 404 3.70 -3.11 7.95
CA PRO A 404 4.88 -3.97 7.98
C PRO A 404 5.60 -4.07 6.64
N LYS A 405 4.88 -4.28 5.53
CA LYS A 405 5.49 -4.35 4.21
C LYS A 405 5.90 -2.98 3.69
N TYR A 406 5.13 -1.93 3.98
CA TYR A 406 5.54 -0.55 3.70
C TYR A 406 6.92 -0.24 4.30
N THR A 407 7.12 -0.61 5.58
CA THR A 407 8.40 -0.41 6.29
C THR A 407 9.54 -1.19 5.62
N ALA A 408 9.28 -2.42 5.16
CA ALA A 408 10.27 -3.26 4.50
C ALA A 408 10.72 -2.73 3.12
N HIS A 409 10.00 -1.78 2.53
CA HIS A 409 10.28 -1.22 1.20
C HIS A 409 10.72 0.25 1.21
N LEU A 410 10.98 0.86 2.38
CA LEU A 410 11.49 2.24 2.47
C LEU A 410 12.84 2.42 1.76
N TRP A 411 13.72 1.43 1.94
CA TRP A 411 15.07 1.39 1.41
C TRP A 411 15.31 0.15 0.56
N MET A 412 16.16 0.29 -0.46
CA MET A 412 16.56 -0.78 -1.36
C MET A 412 18.07 -0.74 -1.63
N ALA A 413 18.65 -1.86 -2.02
CA ALA A 413 19.99 -1.89 -2.59
C ALA A 413 19.96 -1.53 -4.08
N THR A 414 21.10 -1.06 -4.59
CA THR A 414 21.26 -0.71 -6.01
C THR A 414 22.18 -1.72 -6.74
N PRO A 415 22.08 -1.84 -8.09
CA PRO A 415 22.93 -2.75 -8.86
C PRO A 415 24.44 -2.48 -8.80
N ASP A 416 24.85 -1.31 -8.32
CA ASP A 416 26.24 -0.85 -8.18
C ASP A 416 26.75 -0.91 -6.72
N ASP A 417 26.18 -1.82 -5.91
CA ASP A 417 26.53 -2.04 -4.50
C ASP A 417 26.33 -0.82 -3.59
N GLY A 418 25.44 0.10 -3.99
CA GLY A 418 24.97 1.23 -3.19
C GLY A 418 23.59 1.00 -2.59
N LEU A 419 22.93 2.10 -2.23
CA LEU A 419 21.63 2.12 -1.56
C LEU A 419 20.70 3.15 -2.18
N ALA A 420 19.40 2.97 -1.98
CA ALA A 420 18.35 3.89 -2.40
C ALA A 420 17.32 4.09 -1.28
N ALA A 421 17.04 5.34 -0.92
CA ALA A 421 15.88 5.72 -0.13
C ALA A 421 14.79 6.19 -1.10
N LEU A 422 13.77 5.35 -1.29
CA LEU A 422 12.74 5.55 -2.31
C LEU A 422 11.39 5.96 -1.72
N VAL A 423 11.16 5.68 -0.44
CA VAL A 423 9.94 6.06 0.28
C VAL A 423 10.37 6.55 1.65
N TYR A 424 9.87 7.71 2.08
CA TYR A 424 10.38 8.38 3.27
C TYR A 424 9.50 8.14 4.49
N ALA A 425 10.11 7.76 5.60
CA ALA A 425 9.50 7.60 6.91
C ALA A 425 10.60 7.43 7.98
N PRO A 426 10.35 7.78 9.26
CA PRO A 426 11.35 7.61 10.30
C PRO A 426 11.76 6.14 10.47
N CYS A 427 13.04 5.83 10.24
CA CYS A 427 13.57 4.47 10.34
C CYS A 427 15.09 4.43 10.59
N GLU A 428 15.61 3.24 10.91
CA GLU A 428 17.03 2.91 10.81
C GLU A 428 17.18 1.75 9.83
N MET A 429 17.99 1.94 8.79
CA MET A 429 18.33 0.91 7.81
C MET A 429 19.74 0.39 8.06
N LYS A 430 19.93 -0.93 7.97
CA LYS A 430 21.22 -1.63 8.03
C LYS A 430 21.42 -2.49 6.79
N ALA A 431 22.52 -2.30 6.07
CA ALA A 431 22.80 -3.01 4.82
C ALA A 431 24.30 -3.18 4.55
N ARG A 432 24.64 -4.09 3.64
CA ARG A 432 25.97 -4.28 3.07
C ARG A 432 26.11 -3.48 1.78
N VAL A 433 27.20 -2.75 1.65
CA VAL A 433 27.51 -1.89 0.50
C VAL A 433 28.95 -2.12 0.04
N ALA A 434 29.31 -1.57 -1.12
CA ALA A 434 30.65 -1.60 -1.67
C ALA A 434 31.24 -3.03 -1.66
N ASP A 435 32.31 -3.29 -0.91
CA ASP A 435 33.00 -4.57 -0.80
C ASP A 435 32.39 -5.55 0.21
N GLY A 436 31.22 -5.25 0.76
CA GLY A 436 30.52 -6.07 1.77
C GLY A 436 30.51 -5.46 3.16
N THR A 437 31.01 -4.22 3.28
CA THR A 437 30.98 -3.41 4.48
C THR A 437 29.54 -3.19 4.94
N GLU A 438 29.23 -3.55 6.20
CA GLU A 438 27.93 -3.26 6.81
C GLU A 438 27.89 -1.80 7.29
N VAL A 439 26.84 -1.09 6.91
CA VAL A 439 26.60 0.32 7.23
C VAL A 439 25.19 0.50 7.75
N ARG A 440 24.93 1.63 8.42
CA ARG A 440 23.59 2.04 8.81
C ARG A 440 23.32 3.48 8.40
N PHE A 441 22.06 3.75 8.08
CA PHE A 441 21.52 5.10 8.00
C PHE A 441 20.38 5.26 8.99
N GLN A 442 20.47 6.31 9.80
CA GLN A 442 19.35 6.78 10.62
C GLN A 442 18.59 7.83 9.81
N GLU A 443 17.36 7.52 9.44
CA GLU A 443 16.43 8.45 8.78
C GLU A 443 15.55 9.10 9.84
N GLN A 444 15.86 10.36 10.13
CA GLN A 444 15.18 11.19 11.13
C GLN A 444 14.28 12.20 10.43
N THR A 445 12.97 12.00 10.53
CA THR A 445 11.98 12.86 9.91
C THR A 445 10.61 12.72 10.55
N ASP A 446 9.83 13.80 10.47
CA ASP A 446 8.40 13.84 10.76
C ASP A 446 7.57 13.75 9.46
N TYR A 447 8.20 13.40 8.33
CA TYR A 447 7.51 13.10 7.08
C TYR A 447 6.39 12.07 7.29
N PRO A 448 5.19 12.27 6.69
CA PRO A 448 4.85 13.27 5.67
C PRO A 448 4.37 14.63 6.22
N PHE A 449 4.46 14.88 7.53
CA PHE A 449 3.96 16.11 8.14
C PHE A 449 4.96 17.26 8.05
N ASP A 450 6.26 16.95 8.07
CA ASP A 450 7.36 17.88 7.82
C ASP A 450 7.93 17.77 6.39
N ASP A 451 8.70 18.78 5.97
CA ASP A 451 9.33 18.86 4.64
C ASP A 451 10.79 18.36 4.60
N THR A 452 11.37 17.95 5.73
CA THR A 452 12.81 17.64 5.80
C THR A 452 13.09 16.21 6.25
N VAL A 453 13.92 15.51 5.48
CA VAL A 453 14.42 14.17 5.79
C VAL A 453 15.93 14.24 6.08
N ARG A 454 16.35 13.74 7.24
CA ARG A 454 17.76 13.76 7.66
C ARG A 454 18.31 12.36 7.77
N PHE A 455 19.34 12.06 6.99
CA PHE A 455 20.07 10.81 7.02
C PHE A 455 21.38 11.00 7.75
N THR A 456 21.62 10.19 8.79
CA THR A 456 22.93 10.13 9.44
C THR A 456 23.59 8.80 9.17
N TYR A 457 24.77 8.84 8.54
CA TYR A 457 25.58 7.65 8.29
C TYR A 457 26.25 7.17 9.58
N ARG A 458 26.20 5.85 9.79
CA ARG A 458 26.94 5.13 10.83
C ARG A 458 27.67 3.96 10.21
N GLY A 459 28.98 3.93 10.32
CA GLY A 459 29.78 2.87 9.73
C GLY A 459 31.26 3.24 9.61
N PRO A 460 32.09 2.34 9.03
CA PRO A 460 33.50 2.60 8.85
C PRO A 460 33.76 3.83 7.96
N SER A 461 34.62 4.74 8.40
CA SER A 461 35.02 5.88 7.57
C SER A 461 35.87 5.46 6.38
N GLY A 462 35.65 6.10 5.24
CA GLY A 462 36.32 5.75 3.98
C GLY A 462 35.51 4.82 3.08
N THR A 463 34.27 4.49 3.43
CA THR A 463 33.42 3.58 2.63
C THR A 463 32.81 4.34 1.45
N ALA A 464 33.21 4.02 0.22
CA ALA A 464 32.74 4.69 -0.99
C ALA A 464 31.60 3.91 -1.68
N PHE A 465 30.43 4.52 -1.82
CA PHE A 465 29.27 3.98 -2.54
C PHE A 465 28.23 5.07 -2.83
N PRO A 466 27.40 4.91 -3.87
CA PRO A 466 26.33 5.85 -4.19
C PRO A 466 25.12 5.67 -3.26
N LEU A 467 24.49 6.79 -2.90
CA LEU A 467 23.16 6.83 -2.29
C LEU A 467 22.16 7.50 -3.23
N HIS A 468 21.11 6.79 -3.63
CA HIS A 468 20.04 7.30 -4.46
C HIS A 468 18.90 7.84 -3.59
N LEU A 469 18.44 9.06 -3.87
CA LEU A 469 17.34 9.71 -3.17
C LEU A 469 16.25 10.08 -4.17
N ARG A 470 15.01 9.74 -3.84
CA ARG A 470 13.86 10.11 -4.64
C ARG A 470 13.46 11.58 -4.44
N ILE A 471 13.23 12.29 -5.53
CA ILE A 471 12.59 13.61 -5.53
C ILE A 471 11.15 13.44 -6.05
N PRO A 472 10.13 13.54 -5.18
CA PRO A 472 8.72 13.41 -5.58
C PRO A 472 8.29 14.30 -6.75
N HIS A 473 7.22 13.94 -7.48
CA HIS A 473 6.69 14.81 -8.54
C HIS A 473 6.06 16.09 -7.98
N TRP A 474 5.52 16.05 -6.77
CA TRP A 474 4.79 17.17 -6.17
C TRP A 474 5.71 18.27 -5.61
N THR A 475 7.02 18.02 -5.48
CA THR A 475 7.96 18.98 -4.87
C THR A 475 8.73 19.77 -5.92
N GLU A 476 8.78 21.08 -5.75
CA GLU A 476 9.61 21.99 -6.53
C GLU A 476 10.67 22.61 -5.63
N GLY A 477 11.92 22.72 -6.13
CA GLY A 477 13.01 23.32 -5.37
C GLY A 477 13.51 22.45 -4.22
N ALA A 478 13.57 21.13 -4.43
CA ALA A 478 14.17 20.22 -3.46
C ALA A 478 15.65 20.56 -3.26
N GLU A 479 16.09 20.69 -2.00
CA GLU A 479 17.46 21.05 -1.64
C GLU A 479 18.18 19.86 -1.01
N LEU A 480 19.42 19.61 -1.43
CA LEU A 480 20.27 18.57 -0.85
C LEU A 480 21.52 19.18 -0.19
N ARG A 481 21.78 18.83 1.06
CA ARG A 481 22.95 19.29 1.82
C ARG A 481 23.68 18.13 2.46
N LEU A 482 25.00 18.08 2.32
CA LEU A 482 25.87 17.14 3.01
C LEU A 482 26.79 17.90 3.95
N ASN A 483 26.74 17.56 5.24
CA ASN A 483 27.52 18.23 6.30
C ASN A 483 27.37 19.76 6.27
N GLY A 484 26.15 20.24 5.98
CA GLY A 484 25.80 21.65 5.87
C GLY A 484 26.17 22.32 4.53
N GLN A 485 26.91 21.64 3.65
CA GLN A 485 27.25 22.15 2.33
C GLN A 485 26.19 21.75 1.30
N GLN A 486 25.68 22.71 0.53
CA GLN A 486 24.71 22.44 -0.54
C GLN A 486 25.40 21.63 -1.65
N LEU A 487 24.82 20.47 -1.98
CA LEU A 487 25.27 19.62 -3.09
C LEU A 487 24.61 20.01 -4.41
N GLY A 488 23.39 20.54 -4.36
CA GLY A 488 22.61 20.98 -5.52
C GLY A 488 21.11 20.86 -5.26
N ASP A 489 20.33 21.09 -6.31
CA ASP A 489 18.87 20.99 -6.28
C ASP A 489 18.40 19.73 -7.01
N GLY A 490 17.36 19.08 -6.47
CA GLY A 490 16.73 17.91 -7.07
C GLY A 490 15.60 18.33 -8.02
N ALA A 491 15.58 17.81 -9.25
CA ALA A 491 14.47 18.03 -10.17
C ALA A 491 13.24 17.21 -9.73
N ALA A 492 12.04 17.81 -9.81
CA ALA A 492 10.78 17.11 -9.54
C ALA A 492 10.68 15.83 -10.38
N GLY A 493 10.20 14.74 -9.78
CA GLY A 493 10.02 13.46 -10.49
C GLY A 493 11.32 12.73 -10.84
N SER A 494 12.43 13.01 -10.13
CA SER A 494 13.75 12.43 -10.43
C SER A 494 14.31 11.58 -9.29
N ILE A 495 15.39 10.85 -9.58
CA ILE A 495 16.25 10.21 -8.59
C ILE A 495 17.60 10.93 -8.61
N VAL A 496 18.05 11.44 -7.47
CA VAL A 496 19.36 12.08 -7.31
C VAL A 496 20.34 11.07 -6.73
N GLY A 497 21.46 10.84 -7.41
CA GLY A 497 22.56 10.03 -6.90
C GLY A 497 23.59 10.88 -6.16
N VAL A 498 24.01 10.42 -4.98
CA VAL A 498 25.05 11.03 -4.14
C VAL A 498 26.24 10.08 -4.09
N ASP A 499 27.21 10.30 -4.98
CA ASP A 499 28.50 9.59 -4.95
C ASP A 499 29.38 10.18 -3.84
N HIS A 500 29.58 9.42 -2.76
CA HIS A 500 30.35 9.89 -1.63
C HIS A 500 31.25 8.82 -1.01
N THR A 501 32.32 9.27 -0.36
CA THR A 501 33.17 8.46 0.53
C THR A 501 32.77 8.76 1.96
N TRP A 502 31.91 7.92 2.50
CA TRP A 502 31.22 8.15 3.77
C TRP A 502 32.15 8.01 4.97
N SER A 503 31.93 8.86 5.96
CA SER A 503 32.58 8.88 7.27
C SER A 503 31.53 8.84 8.37
N ASP A 504 31.81 8.15 9.48
CA ASP A 504 30.89 8.06 10.61
C ASP A 504 30.42 9.46 11.04
N GLY A 505 29.10 9.64 11.12
CA GLY A 505 28.50 10.92 11.50
C GLY A 505 28.27 11.89 10.35
N ASP A 506 28.57 11.54 9.10
CA ASP A 506 28.12 12.31 7.94
C ASP A 506 26.59 12.49 7.98
N ARG A 507 26.15 13.72 7.69
CA ARG A 507 24.75 14.11 7.71
C ARG A 507 24.31 14.60 6.34
N LEU A 508 23.40 13.86 5.73
CA LEU A 508 22.73 14.26 4.50
C LEU A 508 21.33 14.76 4.85
N GLU A 509 21.00 15.98 4.45
CA GLU A 509 19.68 16.58 4.63
C GLU A 509 19.04 16.79 3.27
N LEU A 510 17.84 16.24 3.10
CA LEU A 510 16.99 16.40 1.93
C LEU A 510 15.75 17.20 2.35
N ARG A 511 15.61 18.40 1.80
CA ARG A 511 14.43 19.23 1.98
C ARG A 511 13.53 19.10 0.75
N LEU A 512 12.25 18.81 0.97
CA LEU A 512 11.21 18.57 -0.02
C LEU A 512 10.05 19.55 0.19
N PRO A 513 10.19 20.84 -0.20
CA PRO A 513 9.15 21.83 0.03
C PRO A 513 7.78 21.38 -0.48
N ALA A 514 6.79 21.34 0.41
CA ALA A 514 5.43 20.92 0.11
C ALA A 514 4.47 22.12 0.17
N LYS A 515 4.05 22.59 -1.00
CA LYS A 515 3.03 23.65 -1.14
C LYS A 515 1.62 23.06 -1.01
N LEU A 516 0.64 23.90 -0.68
CA LEU A 516 -0.77 23.54 -0.82
C LEU A 516 -1.15 23.50 -2.30
N THR A 517 -1.85 22.44 -2.70
CA THR A 517 -2.36 22.26 -4.05
C THR A 517 -3.85 21.94 -4.03
N VAL A 518 -4.54 22.24 -5.13
CA VAL A 518 -5.95 21.92 -5.33
C VAL A 518 -6.08 20.96 -6.50
N SER A 519 -6.82 19.86 -6.29
CA SER A 519 -7.18 18.90 -7.33
C SER A 519 -8.69 18.89 -7.55
N ARG A 520 -9.14 18.45 -8.74
CA ARG A 520 -10.56 18.40 -9.13
C ARG A 520 -11.02 16.96 -9.32
N TRP A 521 -12.18 16.63 -8.76
CA TRP A 521 -12.73 15.27 -8.73
C TRP A 521 -14.18 15.24 -9.20
N HIS A 522 -14.97 14.28 -8.70
CA HIS A 522 -16.36 14.05 -9.10
C HIS A 522 -17.17 15.36 -9.03
N GLU A 523 -18.02 15.60 -10.03
CA GLU A 523 -18.86 16.81 -10.14
C GLU A 523 -18.06 18.13 -10.05
N SER A 524 -16.79 18.11 -10.48
CA SER A 524 -15.82 19.23 -10.40
C SER A 524 -15.54 19.73 -8.97
N SER A 525 -15.79 18.88 -7.97
CA SER A 525 -15.42 19.14 -6.58
C SER A 525 -13.91 19.37 -6.43
N ALA A 526 -13.52 20.02 -5.33
CA ALA A 526 -12.14 20.37 -5.02
C ALA A 526 -11.66 19.61 -3.78
N ALA A 527 -10.39 19.23 -3.79
CA ALA A 527 -9.70 18.75 -2.61
C ALA A 527 -8.42 19.56 -2.34
N ILE A 528 -8.07 19.71 -1.07
CA ILE A 528 -6.84 20.38 -0.62
C ILE A 528 -5.79 19.33 -0.29
N GLU A 529 -4.59 19.53 -0.79
CA GLU A 529 -3.48 18.59 -0.64
C GLU A 529 -2.18 19.30 -0.25
N ARG A 530 -1.28 18.58 0.43
CA ARG A 530 0.10 19.01 0.72
C ARG A 530 1.04 17.82 0.65
N GLY A 531 1.95 17.84 -0.31
CA GLY A 531 2.82 16.69 -0.55
C GLY A 531 2.00 15.42 -0.81
N PRO A 532 2.22 14.31 -0.10
CA PRO A 532 1.40 13.10 -0.25
C PRO A 532 0.08 13.14 0.55
N LEU A 533 -0.17 14.19 1.36
CA LEU A 533 -1.34 14.26 2.23
C LEU A 533 -2.54 14.91 1.55
N VAL A 534 -3.71 14.28 1.68
CA VAL A 534 -5.02 14.83 1.38
C VAL A 534 -5.64 15.37 2.66
N PHE A 535 -6.37 16.48 2.59
CA PHE A 535 -7.05 17.06 3.75
C PHE A 535 -8.56 16.87 3.69
N ALA A 536 -9.16 16.71 4.87
CA ALA A 536 -10.58 16.51 5.07
C ALA A 536 -11.12 17.40 6.19
N LEU A 537 -12.41 17.70 6.14
CA LEU A 537 -13.11 18.47 7.16
C LEU A 537 -12.97 17.80 8.54
N LYS A 538 -12.39 18.50 9.51
CA LYS A 538 -12.27 18.06 10.90
C LYS A 538 -13.63 18.09 11.59
N ARG A 539 -14.07 16.93 12.08
CA ARG A 539 -15.32 16.76 12.83
C ARG A 539 -15.09 16.13 14.18
N SER A 540 -15.98 16.40 15.13
CA SER A 540 -16.11 15.53 16.30
C SER A 540 -16.61 14.13 15.90
N GLU A 541 -16.23 13.14 16.69
CA GLU A 541 -16.66 11.75 16.49
C GLU A 541 -17.25 11.20 17.78
N GLU A 542 -18.54 10.87 17.75
CA GLU A 542 -19.23 10.19 18.84
C GLU A 542 -19.28 8.68 18.57
N TRP A 543 -18.46 7.94 19.30
CA TRP A 543 -18.32 6.49 19.15
C TRP A 543 -19.34 5.76 20.05
N THR A 544 -20.27 5.05 19.44
CA THR A 544 -21.28 4.24 20.14
C THR A 544 -21.06 2.76 19.87
N ARG A 545 -20.73 2.00 20.91
CA ARG A 545 -20.60 0.54 20.81
C ARG A 545 -21.94 -0.09 20.47
N VAL A 546 -21.98 -0.90 19.41
CA VAL A 546 -23.19 -1.62 18.98
C VAL A 546 -23.18 -3.11 19.29
N LYS A 547 -22.04 -3.80 19.14
CA LYS A 547 -21.87 -5.23 19.48
C LYS A 547 -20.40 -5.53 19.80
N GLY A 548 -20.12 -6.75 20.24
CA GLY A 548 -18.75 -7.20 20.56
C GLY A 548 -18.27 -6.76 21.94
N THR A 549 -17.01 -7.08 22.24
CA THR A 549 -16.37 -6.86 23.54
C THR A 549 -15.12 -6.00 23.40
N GLU A 550 -14.94 -5.06 24.33
CA GLU A 550 -13.75 -4.22 24.40
C GLU A 550 -12.45 -5.06 24.47
N PRO A 551 -11.36 -4.62 23.83
CA PRO A 551 -11.24 -3.41 23.01
C PRO A 551 -11.70 -3.59 21.54
N PHE A 552 -12.07 -4.81 21.13
CA PHE A 552 -12.38 -5.17 19.74
C PHE A 552 -13.89 -5.15 19.42
N ALA A 553 -14.61 -4.22 20.05
CA ALA A 553 -16.04 -4.07 19.81
C ALA A 553 -16.31 -3.37 18.48
N ASP A 554 -17.54 -3.49 17.99
CA ASP A 554 -17.97 -2.78 16.79
C ASP A 554 -18.69 -1.49 17.18
N TYR A 555 -18.38 -0.42 16.46
CA TYR A 555 -18.86 0.93 16.75
C TYR A 555 -19.58 1.54 15.55
N GLU A 556 -20.65 2.26 15.86
CA GLU A 556 -21.13 3.33 15.00
C GLU A 556 -20.49 4.65 15.42
N ILE A 557 -20.25 5.53 14.45
CA ILE A 557 -19.66 6.85 14.66
C ILE A 557 -20.60 7.89 14.05
N ARG A 558 -20.95 8.91 14.83
CA ARG A 558 -21.82 10.01 14.39
C ARG A 558 -21.27 11.37 14.81
N THR A 559 -21.83 12.41 14.22
CA THR A 559 -21.65 13.81 14.61
C THR A 559 -22.95 14.56 14.31
N ASP A 560 -23.31 15.53 15.15
CA ASP A 560 -24.43 16.45 14.92
C ASP A 560 -23.97 17.76 14.25
N GLU A 561 -22.66 17.96 14.15
CA GLU A 561 -22.10 19.15 13.56
C GLU A 561 -22.42 19.20 12.02
N PRO A 562 -22.43 20.37 11.36
CA PRO A 562 -22.74 20.49 9.92
C PRO A 562 -21.59 20.00 9.01
N TRP A 563 -21.86 19.23 7.95
CA TRP A 563 -20.80 18.73 7.05
C TRP A 563 -20.90 19.30 5.62
N ASN A 564 -22.04 19.88 5.27
CA ASN A 564 -22.43 20.31 3.93
C ASN A 564 -21.80 21.66 3.56
N PHE A 565 -20.47 21.73 3.60
CA PHE A 565 -19.69 22.90 3.27
C PHE A 565 -19.11 22.82 1.86
N GLY A 566 -19.06 23.96 1.16
CA GLY A 566 -18.24 24.14 -0.03
C GLY A 566 -17.14 25.18 0.18
N LEU A 567 -16.01 25.00 -0.50
CA LEU A 567 -14.85 25.89 -0.44
C LEU A 567 -14.97 27.04 -1.45
N LEU A 568 -14.52 28.24 -1.08
CA LEU A 568 -14.63 29.43 -1.94
C LEU A 568 -13.73 29.30 -3.18
N ASP A 569 -14.26 29.54 -4.38
CA ASP A 569 -13.47 29.46 -5.63
C ASP A 569 -12.25 30.38 -5.61
N ASP A 570 -12.41 31.61 -5.10
CA ASP A 570 -11.32 32.59 -4.98
C ASP A 570 -10.16 32.06 -4.10
N ASP A 571 -10.46 31.30 -3.04
CA ASP A 571 -9.45 30.73 -2.14
C ASP A 571 -8.70 29.56 -2.81
N LEU A 572 -9.38 28.83 -3.69
CA LEU A 572 -8.79 27.71 -4.43
C LEU A 572 -7.87 28.17 -5.57
N GLN A 573 -8.01 29.40 -6.07
CA GLN A 573 -7.13 29.95 -7.10
C GLN A 573 -5.74 30.31 -6.56
N ASP A 574 -5.63 30.59 -5.26
CA ASP A 574 -4.36 30.92 -4.59
C ASP A 574 -4.28 30.28 -3.19
N PRO A 575 -4.21 28.93 -3.11
CA PRO A 575 -4.38 28.20 -1.86
C PRO A 575 -3.29 28.52 -0.83
N ASN A 576 -2.06 28.82 -1.28
CA ASN A 576 -0.93 29.08 -0.37
C ASN A 576 -1.01 30.45 0.32
N ASN A 577 -1.84 31.37 -0.19
CA ASN A 577 -2.12 32.65 0.47
C ASN A 577 -3.49 32.65 1.18
N ALA A 578 -4.47 31.91 0.67
CA ALA A 578 -5.82 31.88 1.21
C ALA A 578 -5.98 30.98 2.44
N PHE A 579 -5.24 29.87 2.49
CA PHE A 579 -5.33 28.89 3.58
C PHE A 579 -4.19 29.07 4.57
N ALA A 580 -4.53 29.12 5.86
CA ALA A 580 -3.55 29.14 6.94
C ALA A 580 -3.26 27.71 7.39
N ILE A 581 -2.03 27.24 7.21
CA ILE A 581 -1.58 25.94 7.73
C ILE A 581 -0.82 26.12 9.04
N GLU A 582 -1.18 25.33 10.03
CA GLU A 582 -0.51 25.26 11.33
C GLU A 582 0.03 23.85 11.54
N GLY A 583 1.32 23.77 11.92
CA GLY A 583 1.98 22.53 12.31
C GLY A 583 2.02 22.37 13.83
N LYS A 584 1.81 21.13 14.28
CA LYS A 584 1.91 20.69 15.68
C LYS A 584 3.00 19.61 15.77
N ASP A 585 3.43 19.32 16.99
CA ASP A 585 4.34 18.20 17.24
C ASP A 585 3.71 16.88 16.74
N VAL A 586 4.49 16.08 16.03
CA VAL A 586 4.04 14.76 15.58
C VAL A 586 4.02 13.80 16.77
N LEU A 587 2.82 13.37 17.15
CA LEU A 587 2.63 12.39 18.22
C LEU A 587 2.91 10.96 17.72
N GLU A 588 3.10 10.03 18.65
CA GLU A 588 3.20 8.59 18.36
C GLU A 588 1.99 8.06 17.56
N GLN A 589 0.79 8.58 17.85
CA GLN A 589 -0.42 8.32 17.06
C GLN A 589 -0.87 9.58 16.31
N PRO A 590 -0.32 9.85 15.11
CA PRO A 590 -0.67 11.04 14.33
C PRO A 590 -1.99 10.86 13.55
N TRP A 591 -2.50 9.65 13.41
CA TRP A 591 -3.68 9.32 12.59
C TRP A 591 -4.97 9.30 13.41
N SER A 592 -5.16 10.34 14.22
CA SER A 592 -6.38 10.58 14.99
C SER A 592 -6.72 12.08 15.00
N ILE A 593 -7.99 12.45 15.24
CA ILE A 593 -8.39 13.86 15.30
C ILE A 593 -7.55 14.64 16.34
N ALA A 594 -7.26 14.02 17.49
CA ALA A 594 -6.49 14.64 18.55
C ALA A 594 -4.98 14.71 18.24
N GLY A 595 -4.46 13.74 17.49
CA GLY A 595 -3.04 13.65 17.13
C GLY A 595 -2.67 14.22 15.76
N ALA A 596 -3.64 14.73 14.99
CA ALA A 596 -3.44 15.29 13.66
C ALA A 596 -2.35 16.38 13.69
N PRO A 597 -1.18 16.17 13.03
CA PRO A 597 -0.05 17.10 13.17
C PRO A 597 -0.20 18.39 12.35
N LEU A 598 -1.14 18.44 11.40
CA LEU A 598 -1.38 19.59 10.55
C LEU A 598 -2.85 19.99 10.62
N GLU A 599 -3.11 21.30 10.72
CA GLU A 599 -4.44 21.88 10.59
C GLU A 599 -4.44 22.99 9.55
N ILE A 600 -5.48 23.03 8.72
CA ILE A 600 -5.68 24.09 7.73
C ILE A 600 -6.96 24.84 8.08
N GLY A 601 -6.85 26.14 8.34
CA GLY A 601 -7.99 27.05 8.43
C GLY A 601 -8.48 27.44 7.04
N ALA A 602 -9.75 27.16 6.74
CA ALA A 602 -10.36 27.40 5.44
C ALA A 602 -11.69 28.17 5.57
N ARG A 603 -11.91 29.15 4.70
CA ARG A 603 -13.23 29.77 4.57
C ARG A 603 -14.12 28.88 3.73
N ALA A 604 -15.34 28.67 4.19
CA ALA A 604 -16.34 27.86 3.51
C ALA A 604 -17.73 28.50 3.63
N ARG A 605 -18.67 28.05 2.79
CA ARG A 605 -20.10 28.35 2.96
C ARG A 605 -20.87 27.05 3.08
N ARG A 606 -21.93 27.04 3.89
CA ARG A 606 -22.89 25.93 3.87
C ARG A 606 -23.62 25.88 2.53
N ILE A 607 -24.03 24.68 2.14
CA ILE A 607 -24.88 24.42 0.97
C ILE A 607 -26.13 23.73 1.51
N PRO A 608 -27.18 24.48 1.89
CA PRO A 608 -28.38 23.93 2.52
C PRO A 608 -29.09 22.85 1.69
N GLU A 609 -28.93 22.90 0.37
CA GLU A 609 -29.50 21.95 -0.59
C GLU A 609 -28.72 20.62 -0.65
N TRP A 610 -27.45 20.60 -0.24
CA TRP A 610 -26.65 19.37 -0.17
C TRP A 610 -26.98 18.64 1.13
N GLN A 611 -27.99 17.78 1.06
CA GLN A 611 -28.58 17.12 2.23
C GLN A 611 -28.17 15.65 2.33
N ARG A 612 -28.36 15.08 3.51
CA ARG A 612 -28.12 13.66 3.78
C ARG A 612 -29.12 12.78 3.01
N TYR A 613 -28.65 11.65 2.48
CA TYR A 613 -29.48 10.63 1.86
C TYR A 613 -29.22 9.27 2.52
N GLY A 614 -30.10 8.82 3.42
CA GLY A 614 -29.83 7.62 4.22
C GLY A 614 -28.64 7.84 5.17
N GLY A 615 -27.65 6.94 5.17
CA GLY A 615 -26.43 7.07 5.98
C GLY A 615 -25.31 7.90 5.35
N ILE A 616 -25.48 8.36 4.10
CA ILE A 616 -24.43 9.01 3.31
C ILE A 616 -24.75 10.47 3.02
N ALA A 617 -23.73 11.22 2.57
CA ALA A 617 -23.97 12.50 1.91
C ALA A 617 -24.87 12.28 0.69
N GLY A 618 -25.81 13.20 0.45
CA GLY A 618 -26.58 13.17 -0.79
C GLY A 618 -25.71 13.46 -2.01
N PRO A 619 -26.28 13.39 -3.22
CA PRO A 619 -25.55 13.64 -4.46
C PRO A 619 -24.73 14.92 -4.39
N LEU A 620 -23.44 14.82 -4.74
CA LEU A 620 -22.53 15.94 -4.71
C LEU A 620 -23.01 16.99 -5.74
N PRO A 621 -23.19 18.26 -5.36
CA PRO A 621 -23.62 19.28 -6.31
C PRO A 621 -22.50 19.60 -7.32
N TRP A 622 -22.89 19.77 -8.59
CA TRP A 622 -21.98 20.23 -9.63
C TRP A 622 -21.35 21.58 -9.27
N SER A 623 -20.02 21.63 -9.32
CA SER A 623 -19.22 22.80 -8.99
C SER A 623 -18.88 23.66 -10.21
N PRO A 624 -18.85 25.01 -10.08
CA PRO A 624 -19.19 25.77 -8.88
C PRO A 624 -20.72 25.88 -8.67
N ILE A 625 -21.13 26.01 -7.41
CA ILE A 625 -22.52 26.25 -6.97
C ILE A 625 -22.63 27.58 -6.21
N ARG A 626 -23.78 28.25 -6.30
CA ARG A 626 -24.03 29.48 -5.54
C ARG A 626 -24.55 29.13 -4.14
N SER A 627 -23.99 29.78 -3.12
CA SER A 627 -24.56 29.78 -1.78
C SER A 627 -24.60 31.19 -1.21
N GLY A 628 -25.77 31.58 -0.69
CA GLY A 628 -26.00 32.85 0.00
C GLY A 628 -25.69 32.79 1.50
N GLU A 629 -25.24 31.66 2.01
CA GLU A 629 -24.87 31.47 3.42
C GLU A 629 -23.62 32.31 3.78
N PRO A 630 -23.49 32.78 5.03
CA PRO A 630 -22.31 33.51 5.46
C PRO A 630 -21.05 32.65 5.40
N HIS A 631 -19.89 33.30 5.35
CA HIS A 631 -18.61 32.60 5.50
C HIS A 631 -18.47 32.02 6.91
N GLU A 632 -18.12 30.75 6.97
CA GLU A 632 -17.70 30.06 8.18
C GLU A 632 -16.23 29.66 8.04
N LEU A 633 -15.48 29.75 9.14
CA LEU A 633 -14.13 29.18 9.20
C LEU A 633 -14.26 27.72 9.60
N VAL A 634 -13.77 26.83 8.75
CA VAL A 634 -13.68 25.40 9.03
C VAL A 634 -12.21 24.98 9.15
N THR A 635 -11.98 23.87 9.83
CA THR A 635 -10.64 23.28 9.97
C THR A 635 -10.55 22.02 9.14
N LEU A 636 -9.49 21.88 8.36
CA LEU A 636 -9.15 20.65 7.64
C LEU A 636 -7.96 19.98 8.30
N ILE A 637 -7.98 18.65 8.40
CA ILE A 637 -6.89 17.82 8.93
C ILE A 637 -6.55 16.70 7.92
N PRO A 638 -5.38 16.05 8.01
CA PRO A 638 -5.04 14.94 7.13
C PRO A 638 -6.15 13.88 7.10
N TYR A 639 -6.53 13.43 5.89
CA TYR A 639 -7.60 12.48 5.62
C TYR A 639 -7.49 11.23 6.49
N GLY A 640 -6.28 10.68 6.61
CA GLY A 640 -5.96 9.52 7.43
C GLY A 640 -6.35 9.65 8.91
N SER A 641 -6.45 10.88 9.43
CA SER A 641 -6.75 11.18 10.83
C SER A 641 -8.25 11.16 11.15
N THR A 642 -9.10 10.88 10.17
CA THR A 642 -10.56 10.96 10.29
C THR A 642 -11.23 9.59 10.19
N LYS A 643 -12.46 9.49 10.71
CA LYS A 643 -13.46 8.47 10.40
C LYS A 643 -14.74 9.08 9.86
N ILE A 644 -15.07 10.30 10.27
CA ILE A 644 -16.10 11.13 9.60
C ILE A 644 -15.40 12.29 8.89
N ARG A 645 -15.75 12.51 7.61
CA ARG A 645 -14.99 13.38 6.71
C ARG A 645 -15.78 13.85 5.50
N ILE A 646 -15.44 15.03 5.02
CA ILE A 646 -15.62 15.47 3.63
C ILE A 646 -14.22 15.82 3.12
N SER A 647 -13.82 15.26 1.99
CA SER A 647 -12.51 15.51 1.35
C SER A 647 -12.64 16.01 -0.09
N GLU A 648 -13.74 15.66 -0.75
CA GLU A 648 -14.12 16.21 -2.05
C GLU A 648 -15.24 17.23 -1.84
N PHE A 649 -14.87 18.50 -1.77
CA PHE A 649 -15.76 19.62 -1.44
C PHE A 649 -16.38 20.22 -2.70
N PRO A 650 -17.69 20.54 -2.70
CA PRO A 650 -18.21 21.45 -3.70
C PRO A 650 -17.50 22.81 -3.66
N VAL A 651 -17.47 23.49 -4.80
CA VAL A 651 -16.87 24.82 -4.90
C VAL A 651 -17.96 25.87 -4.94
N VAL A 652 -17.84 26.91 -4.11
CA VAL A 652 -18.87 27.94 -3.98
C VAL A 652 -18.41 29.30 -4.51
N VAL A 653 -19.37 30.03 -5.09
CA VAL A 653 -19.24 31.42 -5.55
C VAL A 653 -20.29 32.30 -4.89
#